data_AF-A0A4P6JRB5-F1
#
_entry.id   AF-A0A4P6JRB5-F1
#
_cell.length_a   1.000
_cell.length_b   1.000
_cell.length_c   1.000
_cell.angle_alpha   90.00
_cell.angle_beta   90.00
_cell.angle_gamma   90.00
#
_symmetry.space_group_name_H-M   'P 1'
#
loop_
_entity.id
_entity.type
_entity.pdbx_description
1 polymer ?
#
loop_
_entity_poly.entity_id
_entity_poly.type
_entity_poly.pdbx_seq_one_letter_code
_entity_poly.pdbx_strand_id
1 'polypeptide(L)'
;MPLSLSDLYAMMGIASGTSAADQELSGKRASLPNWTNTLQDVLRLVEMMAGESVMLEKRQWSFLDLSNPSPFEEILAPFIGVAQQRYMDQAGAAAYLLTEKAHLSLQRSLLQILTSLSIQALHTAFQAYAQGYWRSAGRLDTIGKASANEEMVYQRFIEQMYAGGLITFLRKYYVLAQLLATTVDLWVNAHIEFLQRLAADWQDIQQIFGKDTEIGNVITIQPTLSDPHTGRRCVMALQFASGLKLVYKPKNIGLEAGYYDLLNWCNMQGLTPPMKILPILKRVEYGWVEFVQQEPCQDFAATQRYCQRVGMLLCIVYLLGGTNCFHEHLVAHGEYPVLVDPEVLLHTSPCFDSQESALQAQSFDWEQASYSVLHTGLLPTWQQAEKPSAGGQYSDISGFAMAARKKIYAQEDALTLPFRQDMILAYGSLKPRPRYNTAMYRGCPLQLEEQSNEVSNGFRRMYQLIFHYRTALLAEGSSLLALHEQSVRVISRAPREYRDLLPKLLTPQALSDQNRRHFLLKSLENMGGAAKDSLWQAIIEAEKRALLQGDIPVFRLPVEKNLPLVAHMQAGPFRLHQSAFDLLQARLNSWCEADMQFQLHLLQRALRRDITSGVVSSVPRKATEDGPASAGELNLDFSDILLPHAWKIANDIAMQAIPLGDGGVTWVGAQFLKCARCHQLRSMGFSLFQGTAGIALFLAAIAKISEDASYLKLVGAALQPIQQMLHGNGQLLAQEMGIGGAVGIGSLVYTFTRISQLLDDARFLASAQDVARLITAEEIAADRRLDIVSGTAGALLGLLALHERTGDQWVLDRAILCGKHLLQTRTMSAARCQVWPTYGGTHHTGFSHGVAGIVYALLRLYAVARDADLLDAAREGLIYEDGAFRPEVENWAEELGERASKSWMTWCHGAPGIGLARIGGLPLLASPQIQRDIEAALQTTKRFGVQAFDHLCCGNSGRTELLWTAALHLKRSDLAEIAQQHIVRMIIKAEQRGAFALPTFLPAWASLPHFFHGTSGIGYTLLRMLYPELLPSVLLWE
;
A
#
# COMPACT_ATOMS: atom_id res chain seq x y z
N MET A 1 -26.05 -35.13 -29.74
CA MET A 1 -27.40 -34.54 -29.75
C MET A 1 -27.26 -33.08 -29.37
N PRO A 2 -27.83 -32.14 -30.14
CA PRO A 2 -27.81 -30.72 -29.77
C PRO A 2 -28.43 -30.53 -28.39
N LEU A 3 -27.92 -29.56 -27.62
CA LEU A 3 -28.50 -29.19 -26.32
C LEU A 3 -29.99 -28.95 -26.51
N SER A 4 -30.81 -29.70 -25.78
CA SER A 4 -32.25 -29.47 -25.76
C SER A 4 -32.55 -28.07 -25.19
N LEU A 5 -33.70 -27.49 -25.53
CA LEU A 5 -34.17 -26.26 -24.86
C LEU A 5 -34.16 -26.42 -23.33
N SER A 6 -34.52 -27.61 -22.83
CA SER A 6 -34.40 -27.96 -21.41
C SER A 6 -32.98 -27.91 -20.86
N ASP A 7 -31.96 -28.28 -21.65
CA ASP A 7 -30.57 -28.18 -21.23
C ASP A 7 -30.10 -26.73 -21.10
N LEU A 8 -30.51 -25.88 -22.03
CA LEU A 8 -30.20 -24.44 -21.98
C LEU A 8 -30.92 -23.77 -20.81
N TYR A 9 -32.17 -24.15 -20.53
CA TYR A 9 -32.90 -23.65 -19.36
C TYR A 9 -32.28 -24.15 -18.03
N ALA A 10 -31.83 -25.40 -17.97
CA ALA A 10 -31.10 -25.93 -16.81
C ALA A 10 -29.77 -25.18 -16.59
N MET A 11 -29.04 -24.86 -17.66
CA MET A 11 -27.82 -24.04 -17.60
C MET A 11 -28.09 -22.57 -17.25
N MET A 12 -29.32 -22.08 -17.40
CA MET A 12 -29.74 -20.74 -16.94
C MET A 12 -30.19 -20.72 -15.47
N GLY A 13 -30.17 -21.85 -14.77
CA GLY A 13 -30.65 -21.96 -13.38
C GLY A 13 -32.17 -21.84 -13.23
N ILE A 14 -32.92 -21.96 -14.33
CA ILE A 14 -34.38 -21.98 -14.32
C ILE A 14 -34.78 -23.42 -13.99
N ALA A 15 -35.22 -23.65 -12.76
CA ALA A 15 -35.62 -24.98 -12.29
C ALA A 15 -36.68 -25.59 -13.23
N SER A 16 -36.54 -26.88 -13.50
CA SER A 16 -37.44 -27.74 -14.28
C SER A 16 -38.82 -27.96 -13.61
N GLY A 17 -39.38 -26.93 -12.97
CA GLY A 17 -40.65 -26.98 -12.23
C GLY A 17 -41.84 -26.39 -13.00
N THR A 18 -41.60 -25.64 -14.07
CA THR A 18 -42.62 -25.30 -15.09
C THR A 18 -42.24 -26.03 -16.36
N SER A 19 -43.10 -26.93 -16.83
CA SER A 19 -42.79 -27.71 -18.01
C SER A 19 -42.53 -26.77 -19.19
N ALA A 20 -41.56 -27.10 -20.04
CA ALA A 20 -41.36 -26.37 -21.30
C ALA A 20 -42.65 -26.32 -22.15
N ALA A 21 -43.58 -27.25 -21.91
CA ALA A 21 -44.92 -27.29 -22.49
C ALA A 21 -45.85 -26.16 -21.98
N ASP A 22 -45.71 -25.69 -20.73
CA ASP A 22 -46.52 -24.60 -20.18
C ASP A 22 -46.11 -23.23 -20.74
N GLN A 23 -44.83 -23.06 -21.11
CA GLN A 23 -44.39 -21.86 -21.82
C GLN A 23 -44.77 -21.88 -23.31
N GLU A 24 -44.82 -23.05 -23.95
CA GLU A 24 -45.34 -23.20 -25.33
C GLU A 24 -46.82 -22.80 -25.44
N LEU A 25 -47.62 -23.04 -24.41
CA LEU A 25 -49.04 -22.64 -24.34
C LEU A 25 -49.25 -21.13 -24.09
N SER A 26 -48.24 -20.39 -23.63
CA SER A 26 -48.38 -18.97 -23.21
C SER A 26 -47.95 -17.92 -24.24
N GLY A 27 -47.38 -18.32 -25.39
CA GLY A 27 -47.02 -17.41 -26.49
C GLY A 27 -45.90 -16.40 -26.19
N LYS A 28 -45.32 -16.37 -24.99
CA LYS A 28 -44.19 -15.49 -24.62
C LYS A 28 -42.89 -16.28 -24.56
N ARG A 29 -42.25 -16.55 -25.71
CA ARG A 29 -40.84 -16.98 -25.73
C ARG A 29 -39.98 -15.81 -25.27
N ALA A 30 -39.41 -15.88 -24.07
CA ALA A 30 -38.26 -15.04 -23.75
C ALA A 30 -37.15 -15.40 -24.75
N SER A 31 -36.60 -14.41 -25.47
CA SER A 31 -35.47 -14.62 -26.37
C SER A 31 -34.30 -15.15 -25.57
N LEU A 32 -33.76 -16.31 -25.96
CA LEU A 32 -32.58 -16.86 -25.31
C LEU A 32 -31.39 -15.87 -25.42
N PRO A 33 -30.55 -15.76 -24.39
CA PRO A 33 -29.37 -14.89 -24.44
C PRO A 33 -28.41 -15.26 -25.58
N ASN A 34 -27.75 -14.27 -26.21
CA ASN A 34 -26.89 -14.50 -27.38
C ASN A 34 -25.81 -15.59 -27.19
N TRP A 35 -25.25 -15.72 -25.98
CA TRP A 35 -24.23 -16.72 -25.68
C TRP A 35 -24.73 -18.16 -25.91
N THR A 36 -26.03 -18.42 -25.84
CA THR A 36 -26.58 -19.77 -26.08
C THR A 36 -26.42 -20.17 -27.54
N ASN A 37 -26.53 -19.22 -28.48
CA ASN A 37 -26.34 -19.48 -29.91
C ASN A 37 -24.87 -19.83 -30.18
N THR A 38 -23.96 -19.10 -29.56
CA THR A 38 -22.51 -19.34 -29.63
C THR A 38 -22.14 -20.71 -29.10
N LEU A 39 -22.70 -21.10 -27.95
CA LEU A 39 -22.48 -22.42 -27.38
C LEU A 39 -23.04 -23.53 -28.29
N GLN A 40 -24.22 -23.32 -28.89
CA GLN A 40 -24.80 -24.28 -29.83
C GLN A 40 -23.91 -24.48 -31.07
N ASP A 41 -23.40 -23.39 -31.66
CA ASP A 41 -22.53 -23.47 -32.84
C ASP A 41 -21.23 -24.22 -32.52
N VAL A 42 -20.65 -23.97 -31.34
CA VAL A 42 -19.45 -24.69 -30.87
C VAL A 42 -19.72 -26.18 -30.73
N LEU A 43 -20.84 -26.56 -30.13
CA LEU A 43 -21.17 -27.98 -29.94
C LEU A 43 -21.48 -28.68 -31.26
N ARG A 44 -22.14 -28.01 -32.22
CA ARG A 44 -22.32 -28.55 -33.57
C ARG A 44 -20.99 -28.79 -34.27
N LEU A 45 -20.04 -27.86 -34.14
CA LEU A 45 -18.70 -28.00 -34.70
C LEU A 45 -17.97 -29.20 -34.09
N VAL A 46 -18.05 -29.39 -32.76
CA VAL A 46 -17.48 -30.57 -32.09
C VAL A 46 -18.12 -31.88 -32.58
N GLU A 47 -19.45 -31.92 -32.75
CA GLU A 47 -20.15 -33.11 -33.26
C GLU A 47 -19.73 -33.45 -34.70
N MET A 48 -19.55 -32.44 -35.56
CA MET A 48 -19.05 -32.64 -36.92
C MET A 48 -17.63 -33.24 -36.92
N MET A 49 -16.76 -32.76 -36.03
CA MET A 49 -15.38 -33.23 -35.92
C MET A 49 -15.26 -34.63 -35.31
N ALA A 50 -16.23 -35.06 -34.49
CA ALA A 50 -16.20 -36.38 -33.84
C ALA A 50 -16.45 -37.56 -34.80
N GLY A 51 -16.98 -37.31 -36.02
CA GLY A 51 -17.30 -38.34 -37.02
C GLY A 51 -16.15 -38.69 -37.98
N GLU A 52 -15.12 -37.86 -38.05
CA GLU A 52 -13.89 -38.15 -38.77
C GLU A 52 -12.94 -38.90 -37.82
N SER A 53 -12.24 -39.94 -38.27
CA SER A 53 -11.23 -40.64 -37.44
C SER A 53 -9.99 -39.74 -37.28
N VAL A 54 -10.16 -38.62 -36.59
CA VAL A 54 -9.15 -37.57 -36.46
C VAL A 54 -8.27 -37.96 -35.29
N MET A 55 -7.15 -38.62 -35.61
CA MET A 55 -5.89 -38.22 -34.97
C MET A 55 -5.87 -36.69 -35.03
N LEU A 56 -6.07 -36.02 -33.88
CA LEU A 56 -6.00 -34.56 -33.72
C LEU A 56 -4.58 -34.10 -34.04
N GLU A 57 -4.17 -34.21 -35.29
CA GLU A 57 -2.98 -33.55 -35.78
C GLU A 57 -3.28 -32.07 -35.65
N LYS A 58 -2.57 -31.41 -34.73
CA LYS A 58 -2.57 -29.94 -34.51
C LYS A 58 -2.45 -29.12 -35.81
N ARG A 59 -2.11 -29.78 -36.94
CA ARG A 59 -2.11 -29.27 -38.31
C ARG A 59 -3.45 -28.74 -38.83
N GLN A 60 -4.61 -29.14 -38.28
CA GLN A 60 -5.91 -28.64 -38.76
C GLN A 60 -6.22 -27.19 -38.34
N TRP A 61 -5.67 -26.73 -37.21
CA TRP A 61 -5.93 -25.38 -36.69
C TRP A 61 -4.66 -24.55 -36.76
N SER A 62 -4.61 -23.59 -37.69
CA SER A 62 -3.40 -22.78 -37.94
C SER A 62 -2.94 -21.92 -36.75
N PHE A 63 -3.82 -21.64 -35.78
CA PHE A 63 -3.48 -20.91 -34.55
C PHE A 63 -2.88 -21.78 -33.44
N LEU A 64 -2.86 -23.10 -33.59
CA LEU A 64 -2.21 -24.01 -32.65
C LEU A 64 -0.71 -24.06 -32.95
N ASP A 65 0.11 -23.75 -31.94
CA ASP A 65 1.56 -23.70 -32.08
C ASP A 65 2.21 -24.85 -31.34
N LEU A 66 2.72 -25.80 -32.12
CA LEU A 66 3.42 -26.99 -31.65
C LEU A 66 4.65 -26.67 -30.78
N SER A 67 5.30 -25.53 -30.97
CA SER A 67 6.48 -25.13 -30.21
C SER A 67 6.13 -24.54 -28.84
N ASN A 68 4.88 -24.10 -28.64
CA ASN A 68 4.42 -23.49 -27.40
C ASN A 68 2.90 -23.75 -27.19
N PRO A 69 2.52 -25.01 -26.91
CA PRO A 69 1.12 -25.41 -26.77
C PRO A 69 0.48 -24.86 -25.49
N SER A 70 -0.80 -24.51 -25.56
CA SER A 70 -1.61 -24.17 -24.38
C SER A 70 -2.27 -25.43 -23.80
N PRO A 71 -2.42 -25.56 -22.47
CA PRO A 71 -3.10 -26.72 -21.90
C PRO A 71 -4.55 -26.83 -22.38
N PHE A 72 -4.96 -28.04 -22.77
CA PHE A 72 -6.31 -28.33 -23.27
C PHE A 72 -6.73 -27.52 -24.49
N GLU A 73 -5.76 -27.04 -25.30
CA GLU A 73 -6.03 -26.24 -26.49
C GLU A 73 -6.92 -26.97 -27.50
N GLU A 74 -6.86 -28.30 -27.55
CA GLU A 74 -7.68 -29.13 -28.41
C GLU A 74 -9.17 -29.08 -28.04
N ILE A 75 -9.50 -28.96 -26.75
CA ILE A 75 -10.90 -28.82 -26.29
C ILE A 75 -11.45 -27.42 -26.59
N LEU A 76 -10.56 -26.42 -26.60
CA LEU A 76 -10.93 -25.00 -26.76
C LEU A 76 -10.90 -24.55 -28.23
N ALA A 77 -10.19 -25.23 -29.11
CA ALA A 77 -10.07 -24.88 -30.54
C ALA A 77 -11.42 -24.66 -31.25
N PRO A 78 -12.49 -25.47 -31.00
CA PRO A 78 -13.80 -25.22 -31.60
C PRO A 78 -14.42 -23.85 -31.24
N PHE A 79 -14.17 -23.34 -30.03
CA PHE A 79 -14.60 -21.99 -29.64
C PHE A 79 -13.90 -20.91 -30.48
N ILE A 80 -12.61 -21.13 -30.78
CA ILE A 80 -11.81 -20.22 -31.62
C ILE A 80 -12.27 -20.29 -33.07
N GLY A 81 -12.59 -21.47 -33.59
CA GLY A 81 -13.13 -21.66 -34.93
C GLY A 81 -14.46 -20.92 -35.14
N VAL A 82 -15.39 -21.03 -34.19
CA VAL A 82 -16.66 -20.29 -34.23
C VAL A 82 -16.43 -18.78 -34.13
N ALA A 83 -15.53 -18.34 -33.24
CA ALA A 83 -15.16 -16.93 -33.14
C ALA A 83 -14.59 -16.41 -34.47
N GLN A 84 -13.69 -17.20 -35.10
CA GLN A 84 -13.03 -16.88 -36.35
C GLN A 84 -14.03 -16.66 -37.47
N GLN A 85 -14.93 -17.64 -37.68
CA GLN A 85 -15.93 -17.55 -38.73
C GLN A 85 -16.78 -16.30 -38.55
N ARG A 86 -17.31 -16.08 -37.34
CA ARG A 86 -18.19 -14.94 -37.05
C ARG A 86 -17.51 -13.59 -37.25
N TYR A 87 -16.27 -13.40 -36.77
CA TYR A 87 -15.61 -12.11 -36.93
C TYR A 87 -15.19 -11.86 -38.38
N MET A 88 -14.76 -12.89 -39.13
CA MET A 88 -14.40 -12.74 -40.54
C MET A 88 -15.63 -12.38 -41.38
N ASP A 89 -16.76 -13.08 -41.16
CA ASP A 89 -18.01 -12.83 -41.87
C ASP A 89 -18.56 -11.41 -41.60
N GLN A 90 -18.48 -10.96 -40.35
CA GLN A 90 -19.05 -9.67 -39.94
C GLN A 90 -18.12 -8.48 -40.18
N ALA A 91 -16.79 -8.66 -40.11
CA ALA A 91 -15.82 -7.60 -40.41
C ALA A 91 -15.71 -7.31 -41.91
N GLY A 92 -16.04 -8.29 -42.77
CA GLY A 92 -16.03 -8.14 -44.22
C GLY A 92 -14.68 -7.66 -44.75
N ALA A 93 -14.69 -6.63 -45.61
CA ALA A 93 -13.48 -6.12 -46.24
C ALA A 93 -12.42 -5.60 -45.25
N ALA A 94 -12.82 -5.15 -44.05
CA ALA A 94 -11.90 -4.63 -43.03
C ALA A 94 -10.95 -5.71 -42.49
N ALA A 95 -11.33 -7.00 -42.56
CA ALA A 95 -10.47 -8.10 -42.14
C ALA A 95 -9.20 -8.21 -43.00
N TYR A 96 -9.21 -7.75 -44.25
CA TYR A 96 -8.06 -7.82 -45.15
C TYR A 96 -7.00 -6.74 -44.86
N LEU A 97 -7.24 -5.81 -43.94
CA LEU A 97 -6.23 -4.88 -43.44
C LEU A 97 -5.17 -5.59 -42.59
N LEU A 98 -5.46 -6.80 -42.13
CA LEU A 98 -4.58 -7.64 -41.34
C LEU A 98 -4.03 -8.76 -42.21
N THR A 99 -2.76 -9.09 -42.01
CA THR A 99 -2.19 -10.33 -42.57
C THR A 99 -2.69 -11.56 -41.82
N GLU A 100 -2.51 -12.74 -42.42
CA GLU A 100 -2.80 -14.01 -41.76
C GLU A 100 -2.09 -14.12 -40.40
N LYS A 101 -0.82 -13.71 -40.32
CA LYS A 101 -0.05 -13.70 -39.06
C LYS A 101 -0.71 -12.83 -37.97
N ALA A 102 -1.25 -11.67 -38.33
CA ALA A 102 -1.96 -10.80 -37.40
C ALA A 102 -3.25 -11.46 -36.90
N HIS A 103 -4.03 -12.09 -37.79
CA HIS A 103 -5.23 -12.86 -37.42
C HIS A 103 -4.92 -14.02 -36.47
N LEU A 104 -3.86 -14.79 -36.76
CA LEU A 104 -3.38 -15.87 -35.89
C LEU A 104 -3.02 -15.35 -34.48
N SER A 105 -2.45 -14.15 -34.39
CA SER A 105 -2.10 -13.53 -33.10
C SER A 105 -3.36 -13.21 -32.27
N LEU A 106 -4.42 -12.71 -32.92
CA LEU A 106 -5.72 -12.45 -32.27
C LEU A 106 -6.37 -13.76 -31.79
N GLN A 107 -6.40 -14.78 -32.64
CA GLN A 107 -6.97 -16.10 -32.33
C GLN A 107 -6.26 -16.76 -31.15
N ARG A 108 -4.92 -16.70 -31.14
CA ARG A 108 -4.14 -17.25 -30.04
C ARG A 108 -4.37 -16.51 -28.72
N SER A 109 -4.58 -15.20 -28.78
CA SER A 109 -4.96 -14.42 -27.59
C SER A 109 -6.31 -14.85 -27.03
N LEU A 110 -7.30 -15.12 -27.88
CA LEU A 110 -8.58 -15.68 -27.43
C LEU A 110 -8.39 -17.07 -26.79
N LEU A 111 -7.63 -17.96 -27.43
CA LEU A 111 -7.33 -19.29 -26.88
C LEU A 111 -6.76 -19.18 -25.47
N GLN A 112 -5.79 -18.29 -25.28
CA GLN A 112 -5.15 -18.05 -24.00
C GLN A 112 -6.11 -17.52 -22.93
N ILE A 113 -7.03 -16.62 -23.32
CA ILE A 113 -8.11 -16.16 -22.43
C ILE A 113 -8.98 -17.35 -22.02
N LEU A 114 -9.50 -18.14 -22.98
CA LEU A 114 -10.37 -19.27 -22.69
C LEU A 114 -9.66 -20.33 -21.82
N THR A 115 -8.36 -20.58 -22.05
CA THR A 115 -7.54 -21.44 -21.19
C THR A 115 -7.51 -20.89 -19.77
N SER A 116 -7.25 -19.60 -19.57
CA SER A 116 -7.20 -19.00 -18.22
C SER A 116 -8.51 -19.16 -17.43
N LEU A 117 -9.65 -19.14 -18.13
CA LEU A 117 -10.98 -19.30 -17.53
C LEU A 117 -11.31 -20.75 -17.17
N SER A 118 -10.78 -21.72 -17.92
CA SER A 118 -11.20 -23.13 -17.85
C SER A 118 -10.18 -24.06 -17.23
N ILE A 119 -8.92 -23.64 -17.10
CA ILE A 119 -7.78 -24.52 -16.74
C ILE A 119 -8.01 -25.31 -15.46
N GLN A 120 -8.52 -24.68 -14.39
CA GLN A 120 -8.71 -25.36 -13.11
C GLN A 120 -9.80 -26.44 -13.19
N ALA A 121 -10.90 -26.15 -13.89
CA ALA A 121 -11.99 -27.08 -14.09
C ALA A 121 -11.58 -28.25 -15.02
N LEU A 122 -10.91 -27.95 -16.14
CA LEU A 122 -10.42 -28.95 -17.08
C LEU A 122 -9.35 -29.84 -16.46
N HIS A 123 -8.40 -29.26 -15.71
CA HIS A 123 -7.39 -30.02 -14.99
C HIS A 123 -8.04 -30.94 -13.93
N THR A 124 -9.05 -30.45 -13.21
CA THR A 124 -9.81 -31.28 -12.25
C THR A 124 -10.52 -32.44 -12.95
N ALA A 125 -11.14 -32.19 -14.12
CA ALA A 125 -11.78 -33.23 -14.91
C ALA A 125 -10.78 -34.25 -15.45
N PHE A 126 -9.63 -33.79 -15.95
CA PHE A 126 -8.54 -34.64 -16.43
C PHE A 126 -7.99 -35.52 -15.31
N GLN A 127 -7.73 -34.96 -14.12
CA GLN A 127 -7.25 -35.74 -12.97
C GLN A 127 -8.24 -36.82 -12.57
N ALA A 128 -9.55 -36.50 -12.54
CA ALA A 128 -10.58 -37.50 -12.25
C ALA A 128 -10.63 -38.62 -13.31
N TYR A 129 -10.52 -38.25 -14.59
CA TYR A 129 -10.45 -39.21 -15.68
C TYR A 129 -9.21 -40.11 -15.60
N ALA A 130 -8.03 -39.51 -15.42
CA ALA A 130 -6.77 -40.22 -15.29
C ALA A 130 -6.79 -41.21 -14.11
N GLN A 131 -7.29 -40.78 -12.94
CA GLN A 131 -7.45 -41.67 -11.78
C GLN A 131 -8.40 -42.85 -12.08
N GLY A 132 -9.52 -42.60 -12.76
CA GLY A 132 -10.45 -43.66 -13.19
C GLY A 132 -9.79 -44.65 -14.15
N TYR A 133 -9.04 -44.13 -15.13
CA TYR A 133 -8.28 -44.94 -16.09
C TYR A 133 -7.27 -45.85 -15.40
N TRP A 134 -6.44 -45.30 -14.51
CA TRP A 134 -5.41 -46.08 -13.79
C TRP A 134 -6.00 -47.14 -12.85
N ARG A 135 -7.14 -46.84 -12.21
CA ARG A 135 -7.89 -47.84 -11.42
C ARG A 135 -8.40 -48.99 -12.28
N SER A 136 -8.96 -48.70 -13.45
CA SER A 136 -9.46 -49.73 -14.37
C SER A 136 -8.33 -50.58 -14.99
N ALA A 137 -7.13 -50.01 -15.12
CA ALA A 137 -5.95 -50.68 -15.66
C ALA A 137 -5.16 -51.52 -14.63
N GLY A 138 -5.61 -51.59 -13.35
CA GLY A 138 -5.01 -52.43 -12.31
C GLY A 138 -3.62 -52.02 -11.83
N ARG A 139 -3.20 -50.75 -12.03
CA ARG A 139 -1.85 -50.26 -11.68
C ARG A 139 -1.91 -49.15 -10.63
N LEU A 140 -1.98 -49.51 -9.35
CA LEU A 140 -1.91 -48.57 -8.22
C LEU A 140 -0.47 -48.26 -7.78
N ASP A 141 0.48 -49.18 -7.99
CA ASP A 141 1.82 -49.12 -7.37
C ASP A 141 2.93 -48.41 -8.20
N THR A 142 2.59 -47.78 -9.32
CA THR A 142 3.58 -47.10 -10.20
C THR A 142 3.20 -45.66 -10.52
N ILE A 143 2.79 -44.89 -9.50
CA ILE A 143 2.70 -43.43 -9.58
C ILE A 143 4.13 -42.88 -9.52
N GLY A 144 4.82 -42.80 -10.68
CA GLY A 144 6.13 -42.15 -10.74
C GLY A 144 7.05 -42.50 -11.91
N LYS A 145 6.71 -43.46 -12.80
CA LYS A 145 7.55 -43.79 -13.97
C LYS A 145 6.72 -44.19 -15.19
N ALA A 146 6.36 -43.22 -16.06
CA ALA A 146 6.27 -43.37 -17.53
C ALA A 146 5.67 -42.11 -18.19
N SER A 147 6.49 -41.24 -18.80
CA SER A 147 6.03 -40.07 -19.57
C SER A 147 5.17 -40.45 -20.80
N ALA A 148 5.49 -41.57 -21.46
CA ALA A 148 4.75 -42.05 -22.64
C ALA A 148 3.30 -42.49 -22.33
N ASN A 149 3.01 -42.83 -21.08
CA ASN A 149 1.69 -43.28 -20.63
C ASN A 149 0.75 -42.09 -20.30
N GLU A 150 1.30 -40.95 -19.90
CA GLU A 150 0.53 -39.75 -19.58
C GLU A 150 0.02 -39.06 -20.85
N GLU A 151 0.83 -39.01 -21.91
CA GLU A 151 0.44 -38.47 -23.22
C GLU A 151 -0.71 -39.27 -23.84
N MET A 152 -0.66 -40.61 -23.76
CA MET A 152 -1.77 -41.46 -24.21
C MET A 152 -3.05 -41.23 -23.40
N VAL A 153 -2.95 -41.08 -22.07
CA VAL A 153 -4.13 -40.80 -21.21
C VAL A 153 -4.71 -39.42 -21.50
N TYR A 154 -3.86 -38.43 -21.76
CA TYR A 154 -4.29 -37.11 -22.22
C TYR A 154 -5.02 -37.20 -23.56
N GLN A 155 -4.47 -37.87 -24.57
CA GLN A 155 -5.13 -38.02 -25.87
C GLN A 155 -6.49 -38.70 -25.76
N ARG A 156 -6.60 -39.79 -24.99
CA ARG A 156 -7.89 -40.45 -24.73
C ARG A 156 -8.90 -39.57 -24.00
N PHE A 157 -8.42 -38.69 -23.11
CA PHE A 157 -9.27 -37.70 -22.46
C PHE A 157 -9.83 -36.69 -23.47
N ILE A 158 -9.01 -36.23 -24.42
CA ILE A 158 -9.48 -35.37 -25.51
C ILE A 158 -10.50 -36.10 -26.39
N GLU A 159 -10.23 -37.33 -26.81
CA GLU A 159 -11.18 -38.15 -27.59
C GLU A 159 -12.52 -38.31 -26.86
N GLN A 160 -12.49 -38.59 -25.55
CA GLN A 160 -13.69 -38.71 -24.73
C GLN A 160 -14.48 -37.38 -24.65
N MET A 161 -13.79 -36.25 -24.61
CA MET A 161 -14.43 -34.93 -24.63
C MET A 161 -15.17 -34.67 -25.95
N TYR A 162 -14.59 -35.06 -27.08
CA TYR A 162 -15.23 -34.96 -28.39
C TYR A 162 -16.38 -35.97 -28.57
N ALA A 163 -16.28 -37.16 -27.97
CA ALA A 163 -17.33 -38.19 -27.98
C ALA A 163 -18.52 -37.91 -27.01
N GLY A 164 -18.81 -36.64 -26.75
CA GLY A 164 -19.92 -36.18 -25.88
C GLY A 164 -19.54 -35.86 -24.44
N GLY A 165 -18.28 -36.11 -24.03
CA GLY A 165 -17.78 -35.73 -22.71
C GLY A 165 -17.83 -34.23 -22.44
N LEU A 166 -17.62 -33.40 -23.45
CA LEU A 166 -17.65 -31.94 -23.34
C LEU A 166 -19.03 -31.41 -22.90
N ILE A 167 -20.12 -31.97 -23.42
CA ILE A 167 -21.49 -31.59 -23.02
C ILE A 167 -21.70 -31.91 -21.53
N THR A 168 -21.24 -33.08 -21.09
CA THR A 168 -21.34 -33.49 -19.68
C THR A 168 -20.52 -32.57 -18.78
N PHE A 169 -19.30 -32.22 -19.21
CA PHE A 169 -18.42 -31.28 -18.52
C PHE A 169 -19.05 -29.88 -18.39
N LEU A 170 -19.59 -29.34 -19.48
CA LEU A 170 -20.22 -28.02 -19.50
C LEU A 170 -21.55 -27.98 -18.73
N ARG A 171 -22.31 -29.08 -18.66
CA ARG A 171 -23.47 -29.18 -17.75
C ARG A 171 -23.05 -29.11 -16.28
N LYS A 172 -21.97 -29.79 -15.91
CA LYS A 172 -21.42 -29.72 -14.54
C LYS A 172 -20.90 -28.32 -14.20
N TYR A 173 -20.22 -27.69 -15.14
CA TYR A 173 -19.66 -26.34 -15.00
C TYR A 173 -20.45 -25.34 -15.87
N TYR A 174 -21.75 -25.23 -15.65
CA TYR A 174 -22.62 -24.40 -16.51
C TYR A 174 -22.25 -22.91 -16.49
N VAL A 175 -21.71 -22.41 -15.37
CA VAL A 175 -21.22 -21.04 -15.28
C VAL A 175 -19.98 -20.85 -16.16
N LEU A 176 -19.10 -21.87 -16.24
CA LEU A 176 -17.99 -21.87 -17.19
C LEU A 176 -18.49 -21.88 -18.64
N ALA A 177 -19.51 -22.68 -18.96
CA ALA A 177 -20.09 -22.71 -20.30
C ALA A 177 -20.60 -21.33 -20.74
N GLN A 178 -21.35 -20.66 -19.87
CA GLN A 178 -21.80 -19.29 -20.08
C GLN A 178 -20.62 -18.33 -20.25
N LEU A 179 -19.61 -18.43 -19.40
CA LEU A 179 -18.45 -17.52 -19.41
C LEU A 179 -17.60 -17.68 -20.67
N LEU A 180 -17.37 -18.92 -21.14
CA LEU A 180 -16.64 -19.19 -22.38
C LEU A 180 -17.39 -18.63 -23.60
N ALA A 181 -18.68 -18.92 -23.73
CA ALA A 181 -19.49 -18.43 -24.85
C ALA A 181 -19.64 -16.90 -24.84
N THR A 182 -19.89 -16.30 -23.67
CA THR A 182 -19.93 -14.84 -23.52
C THR A 182 -18.59 -14.20 -23.86
N THR A 183 -17.48 -14.84 -23.47
CA THR A 183 -16.13 -14.34 -23.80
C THR A 183 -15.87 -14.37 -25.30
N VAL A 184 -16.33 -15.41 -26.00
CA VAL A 184 -16.26 -15.47 -27.48
C VAL A 184 -17.06 -14.31 -28.09
N ASP A 185 -18.30 -14.09 -27.65
CA ASP A 185 -19.14 -13.00 -28.19
C ASP A 185 -18.53 -11.62 -27.96
N LEU A 186 -18.05 -11.34 -26.73
CA LEU A 186 -17.39 -10.08 -26.40
C LEU A 186 -16.11 -9.89 -27.21
N TRP A 187 -15.32 -10.95 -27.39
CA TRP A 187 -14.11 -10.91 -28.20
C TRP A 187 -14.44 -10.61 -29.67
N VAL A 188 -15.44 -11.28 -30.26
CA VAL A 188 -15.86 -11.05 -31.65
C VAL A 188 -16.29 -9.59 -31.83
N ASN A 189 -17.16 -9.08 -30.94
CA ASN A 189 -17.64 -7.70 -31.00
C ASN A 189 -16.51 -6.68 -30.91
N ALA A 190 -15.58 -6.85 -29.95
CA ALA A 190 -14.47 -5.93 -29.75
C ALA A 190 -13.50 -5.89 -30.94
N HIS A 191 -13.26 -7.03 -31.59
CA HIS A 191 -12.35 -7.09 -32.74
C HIS A 191 -12.99 -6.60 -34.04
N ILE A 192 -14.30 -6.81 -34.24
CA ILE A 192 -15.04 -6.19 -35.34
C ILE A 192 -15.00 -4.66 -35.20
N GLU A 193 -15.30 -4.15 -34.00
CA GLU A 193 -15.24 -2.71 -33.70
C GLU A 193 -13.83 -2.14 -33.98
N PHE A 194 -12.77 -2.85 -33.56
CA PHE A 194 -11.40 -2.48 -33.86
C PHE A 194 -11.12 -2.41 -35.37
N LEU A 195 -11.50 -3.45 -36.13
CA LEU A 195 -11.26 -3.51 -37.58
C LEU A 195 -12.01 -2.42 -38.33
N GLN A 196 -13.26 -2.16 -37.94
CA GLN A 196 -14.07 -1.09 -38.54
C GLN A 196 -13.45 0.29 -38.26
N ARG A 197 -12.96 0.53 -37.03
CA ARG A 197 -12.26 1.77 -36.68
C ARG A 197 -10.94 1.91 -37.43
N LEU A 198 -10.16 0.84 -37.55
CA LEU A 198 -8.92 0.82 -38.34
C LEU A 198 -9.18 1.17 -39.81
N ALA A 199 -10.23 0.60 -40.40
CA ALA A 199 -10.62 0.88 -41.78
C ALA A 199 -11.09 2.34 -41.96
N ALA A 200 -11.92 2.83 -41.04
CA ALA A 200 -12.43 4.20 -41.09
C ALA A 200 -11.33 5.25 -40.93
N ASP A 201 -10.34 4.98 -40.08
CA ASP A 201 -9.26 5.92 -39.78
C ASP A 201 -8.01 5.74 -40.66
N TRP A 202 -8.02 4.81 -41.61
CA TRP A 202 -6.83 4.42 -42.36
C TRP A 202 -6.12 5.60 -43.04
N GLN A 203 -6.89 6.49 -43.66
CA GLN A 203 -6.37 7.64 -44.39
C GLN A 203 -5.72 8.67 -43.45
N ASP A 204 -6.36 8.93 -42.29
CA ASP A 204 -5.81 9.82 -41.27
C ASP A 204 -4.57 9.21 -40.61
N ILE A 205 -4.56 7.88 -40.40
CA ILE A 205 -3.38 7.16 -39.90
C ILE A 205 -2.21 7.32 -40.86
N GLN A 206 -2.45 7.14 -42.16
CA GLN A 206 -1.43 7.34 -43.20
C GLN A 206 -0.90 8.78 -43.18
N GLN A 207 -1.77 9.78 -43.08
CA GLN A 207 -1.37 11.18 -43.08
C GLN A 207 -0.57 11.59 -41.84
N ILE A 208 -0.99 11.13 -40.65
CA ILE A 208 -0.39 11.56 -39.38
C ILE A 208 0.87 10.76 -39.06
N PHE A 209 0.87 9.45 -39.30
CA PHE A 209 1.93 8.55 -38.85
C PHE A 209 2.77 7.98 -39.99
N GLY A 210 2.22 7.87 -41.20
CA GLY A 210 2.90 7.28 -42.36
C GLY A 210 4.01 8.14 -42.96
N LYS A 211 4.06 9.44 -42.64
CA LYS A 211 4.98 10.40 -43.27
C LYS A 211 4.88 10.28 -44.81
N ASP A 212 6.01 10.22 -45.51
CA ASP A 212 6.08 10.08 -46.97
C ASP A 212 6.05 8.62 -47.47
N THR A 213 5.75 7.65 -46.60
CA THR A 213 5.80 6.20 -46.95
C THR A 213 4.42 5.57 -46.76
N GLU A 214 3.98 4.76 -47.72
CA GLU A 214 2.76 3.97 -47.57
C GLU A 214 2.88 3.00 -46.39
N ILE A 215 1.92 3.02 -45.47
CA ILE A 215 2.01 2.25 -44.21
C ILE A 215 1.89 0.73 -44.44
N GLY A 216 1.13 0.31 -45.45
CA GLY A 216 0.84 -1.09 -45.78
C GLY A 216 0.00 -1.82 -44.72
N ASN A 217 -0.29 -3.11 -44.92
CA ASN A 217 -1.14 -3.89 -44.02
C ASN A 217 -0.54 -4.06 -42.60
N VAL A 218 -1.38 -4.37 -41.62
CA VAL A 218 -0.95 -4.73 -40.26
C VAL A 218 -0.39 -6.15 -40.28
N ILE A 219 0.92 -6.29 -40.03
CA ILE A 219 1.65 -7.56 -40.10
C ILE A 219 1.78 -8.28 -38.75
N THR A 220 1.64 -7.55 -37.64
CA THR A 220 1.75 -8.11 -36.28
C THR A 220 0.89 -7.30 -35.31
N ILE A 221 0.22 -8.00 -34.40
CA ILE A 221 -0.62 -7.41 -33.35
C ILE A 221 -0.23 -8.00 -32.01
N GLN A 222 -0.07 -7.12 -31.02
CA GLN A 222 -0.03 -7.48 -29.61
C GLN A 222 -1.38 -7.08 -28.97
N PRO A 223 -2.33 -8.03 -28.80
CA PRO A 223 -3.74 -7.72 -28.54
C PRO A 223 -4.07 -7.35 -27.08
N THR A 224 -3.18 -7.63 -26.13
CA THR A 224 -3.44 -7.46 -24.69
C THR A 224 -2.30 -6.69 -24.02
N LEU A 225 -2.33 -5.35 -24.11
CA LEU A 225 -1.41 -4.45 -23.41
C LEU A 225 -1.98 -3.84 -22.12
N SER A 226 -3.30 -3.87 -21.93
CA SER A 226 -3.98 -3.39 -20.73
C SER A 226 -4.82 -4.50 -20.10
N ASP A 227 -5.37 -4.20 -18.92
CA ASP A 227 -6.41 -5.05 -18.34
C ASP A 227 -7.68 -4.94 -19.22
N PRO A 228 -8.52 -5.98 -19.27
CA PRO A 228 -9.78 -5.94 -19.98
C PRO A 228 -10.78 -5.07 -19.24
N HIS A 229 -11.41 -4.15 -19.97
CA HIS A 229 -12.45 -3.26 -19.48
C HIS A 229 -13.64 -3.24 -20.45
N THR A 230 -14.83 -2.95 -19.94
CA THR A 230 -16.02 -2.62 -20.74
C THR A 230 -16.24 -3.60 -21.89
N GLY A 231 -16.56 -4.86 -21.59
CA GLY A 231 -16.75 -5.89 -22.61
C GLY A 231 -15.43 -6.43 -23.17
N ARG A 232 -14.43 -6.62 -22.30
CA ARG A 232 -13.12 -7.18 -22.64
C ARG A 232 -12.28 -6.40 -23.66
N ARG A 233 -12.54 -5.11 -23.83
CA ARG A 233 -11.71 -4.24 -24.66
C ARG A 233 -10.35 -4.06 -24.00
N CYS A 234 -9.29 -4.19 -24.80
CA CYS A 234 -7.90 -4.05 -24.37
C CYS A 234 -7.16 -3.08 -25.29
N VAL A 235 -6.15 -2.40 -24.77
CA VAL A 235 -5.18 -1.67 -25.57
C VAL A 235 -4.36 -2.65 -26.42
N MET A 236 -4.16 -2.33 -27.70
CA MET A 236 -3.43 -3.17 -28.65
C MET A 236 -2.25 -2.42 -29.26
N ALA A 237 -1.10 -3.06 -29.46
CA ALA A 237 -0.05 -2.52 -30.31
C ALA A 237 -0.07 -3.20 -31.68
N LEU A 238 0.06 -2.40 -32.73
CA LEU A 238 0.08 -2.80 -34.13
C LEU A 238 1.45 -2.52 -34.72
N GLN A 239 1.91 -3.40 -35.58
CA GLN A 239 3.03 -3.15 -36.48
C GLN A 239 2.57 -3.31 -37.93
N PHE A 240 2.78 -2.25 -38.72
CA PHE A 240 2.44 -2.19 -40.14
C PHE A 240 3.60 -2.69 -41.01
N ALA A 241 3.34 -3.01 -42.27
CA ALA A 241 4.34 -3.53 -43.21
C ALA A 241 5.51 -2.56 -43.45
N SER A 242 5.25 -1.25 -43.38
CA SER A 242 6.26 -0.18 -43.41
C SER A 242 7.23 -0.19 -42.22
N GLY A 243 6.92 -0.92 -41.15
CA GLY A 243 7.64 -0.87 -39.87
C GLY A 243 7.06 0.13 -38.88
N LEU A 244 6.08 0.96 -39.28
CA LEU A 244 5.33 1.83 -38.37
C LEU A 244 4.70 1.00 -37.24
N LYS A 245 4.78 1.50 -36.01
CA LYS A 245 4.13 0.90 -34.84
C LYS A 245 3.20 1.89 -34.17
N LEU A 246 1.97 1.46 -33.89
CA LEU A 246 0.94 2.27 -33.24
C LEU A 246 0.30 1.52 -32.09
N VAL A 247 -0.26 2.28 -31.14
CA VAL A 247 -1.07 1.78 -30.04
C VAL A 247 -2.51 2.19 -30.28
N TYR A 248 -3.40 1.21 -30.43
CA TYR A 248 -4.85 1.40 -30.44
C TYR A 248 -5.39 1.36 -29.02
N LYS A 249 -6.06 2.43 -28.61
CA LYS A 249 -6.68 2.56 -27.28
C LYS A 249 -8.20 2.63 -27.44
N PRO A 250 -8.95 1.58 -27.11
CA PRO A 250 -10.42 1.57 -27.21
C PRO A 250 -11.08 2.30 -26.02
N LYS A 251 -10.60 3.50 -25.75
CA LYS A 251 -11.04 4.39 -24.66
C LYS A 251 -10.85 5.85 -25.09
N ASN A 252 -11.61 6.77 -24.50
CA ASN A 252 -11.38 8.20 -24.71
C ASN A 252 -9.93 8.57 -24.31
N ILE A 253 -9.17 9.11 -25.25
CA ILE A 253 -7.78 9.57 -25.06
C ILE A 253 -7.66 11.10 -25.07
N GLY A 254 -8.75 11.80 -24.79
CA GLY A 254 -8.76 13.26 -24.82
C GLY A 254 -7.89 13.89 -23.73
N LEU A 255 -7.83 13.27 -22.56
CA LEU A 255 -6.89 13.66 -21.49
C LEU A 255 -5.42 13.47 -21.92
N GLU A 256 -5.12 12.41 -22.68
CA GLU A 256 -3.78 12.16 -23.19
C GLU A 256 -3.37 13.18 -24.26
N ALA A 257 -4.28 13.53 -25.18
CA ALA A 257 -4.05 14.60 -26.13
C ALA A 257 -3.78 15.94 -25.41
N GLY A 258 -4.63 16.33 -24.46
CA GLY A 258 -4.45 17.58 -23.71
C GLY A 258 -3.16 17.63 -22.88
N TYR A 259 -2.73 16.50 -22.30
CA TYR A 259 -1.44 16.39 -21.63
C TYR A 259 -0.26 16.65 -22.58
N TYR A 260 -0.27 16.06 -23.77
CA TYR A 260 0.79 16.29 -24.76
C TYR A 260 0.74 17.68 -25.38
N ASP A 261 -0.45 18.28 -25.52
CA ASP A 261 -0.60 19.67 -25.93
C ASP A 261 0.04 20.62 -24.90
N LEU A 262 -0.17 20.38 -23.61
CA LEU A 262 0.47 21.14 -22.53
C LEU A 262 2.01 20.99 -22.56
N LEU A 263 2.52 19.77 -22.73
CA LEU A 263 3.96 19.55 -22.86
C LEU A 263 4.55 20.25 -24.09
N ASN A 264 3.85 20.19 -25.22
CA ASN A 264 4.28 20.85 -26.44
C ASN A 264 4.28 22.37 -26.27
N TRP A 265 3.25 22.92 -25.60
CA TRP A 265 3.22 24.32 -25.23
C TRP A 265 4.43 24.70 -24.36
N CYS A 266 4.79 23.91 -23.35
CA CYS A 266 5.99 24.16 -22.53
C CYS A 266 7.28 24.16 -23.38
N ASN A 267 7.41 23.22 -24.32
CA ASN A 267 8.55 23.19 -25.26
C ASN A 267 8.62 24.47 -26.10
N MET A 268 7.49 24.95 -26.62
CA MET A 268 7.41 26.18 -27.41
C MET A 268 7.76 27.44 -26.59
N GLN A 269 7.54 27.43 -25.27
CA GLN A 269 7.96 28.51 -24.37
C GLN A 269 9.44 28.44 -23.94
N GLY A 270 10.25 27.57 -24.55
CA GLY A 270 11.70 27.51 -24.31
C GLY A 270 12.14 26.55 -23.20
N LEU A 271 11.35 25.51 -22.89
CA LEU A 271 11.78 24.44 -21.99
C LEU A 271 13.02 23.72 -22.54
N THR A 272 14.08 23.63 -21.74
CA THR A 272 15.33 22.92 -22.10
C THR A 272 15.78 22.00 -20.97
N PRO A 273 16.04 20.70 -21.24
CA PRO A 273 15.79 20.00 -22.50
C PRO A 273 14.28 19.87 -22.81
N PRO A 274 13.89 19.76 -24.10
CA PRO A 274 12.48 19.59 -24.47
C PRO A 274 11.96 18.20 -24.07
N MET A 275 10.67 18.12 -23.77
CA MET A 275 9.95 16.87 -23.51
C MET A 275 9.56 16.18 -24.82
N LYS A 276 9.48 14.84 -24.84
CA LYS A 276 9.01 14.09 -26.01
C LYS A 276 7.48 14.22 -26.11
N ILE A 277 7.01 14.57 -27.31
CA ILE A 277 5.59 14.64 -27.65
C ILE A 277 5.25 13.44 -28.52
N LEU A 278 4.16 12.75 -28.22
CA LEU A 278 3.67 11.65 -29.05
C LEU A 278 2.62 12.17 -30.04
N PRO A 279 2.74 11.84 -31.33
CA PRO A 279 1.64 12.00 -32.27
C PRO A 279 0.42 11.19 -31.85
N ILE A 280 -0.76 11.82 -31.92
CA ILE A 280 -2.04 11.25 -31.48
C ILE A 280 -3.11 11.52 -32.52
N LEU A 281 -3.90 10.50 -32.86
CA LEU A 281 -5.16 10.62 -33.58
C LEU A 281 -6.31 10.38 -32.60
N LYS A 282 -6.89 11.48 -32.11
CA LYS A 282 -8.00 11.48 -31.16
C LYS A 282 -9.34 11.25 -31.88
N ARG A 283 -10.16 10.34 -31.34
CA ARG A 283 -11.58 10.17 -31.64
C ARG A 283 -12.40 10.30 -30.35
N VAL A 284 -13.72 10.27 -30.47
CA VAL A 284 -14.62 10.53 -29.32
C VAL A 284 -14.48 9.45 -28.24
N GLU A 285 -14.47 8.17 -28.64
CA GLU A 285 -14.49 7.02 -27.70
C GLU A 285 -13.21 6.18 -27.73
N TYR A 286 -12.26 6.50 -28.60
CA TYR A 286 -11.04 5.74 -28.83
C TYR A 286 -9.93 6.63 -29.42
N GLY A 287 -8.75 6.07 -29.67
CA GLY A 287 -7.79 6.72 -30.56
C GLY A 287 -6.50 5.93 -30.77
N TRP A 288 -5.59 6.56 -31.50
CA TRP A 288 -4.32 5.98 -31.94
C TRP A 288 -3.15 6.82 -31.46
N VAL A 289 -2.11 6.18 -30.94
CA VAL A 289 -0.93 6.85 -30.38
C VAL A 289 0.34 6.21 -30.95
N GLU A 290 1.39 7.01 -31.17
CA GLU A 290 2.71 6.49 -31.52
C GLU A 290 3.18 5.44 -30.48
N PHE A 291 3.69 4.30 -30.96
CA PHE A 291 4.27 3.28 -30.08
C PHE A 291 5.63 3.74 -29.54
N VAL A 292 5.82 3.65 -28.22
CA VAL A 292 7.08 4.00 -27.56
C VAL A 292 7.81 2.72 -27.15
N GLN A 293 9.02 2.54 -27.69
CA GLN A 293 9.89 1.41 -27.34
C GLN A 293 10.86 1.82 -26.22
N GLN A 294 11.15 0.90 -25.28
CA GLN A 294 12.22 1.14 -24.31
C GLN A 294 13.58 1.14 -25.03
N GLU A 295 14.39 2.16 -24.77
CA GLU A 295 15.73 2.32 -25.35
C GLU A 295 16.73 2.78 -24.28
N PRO A 296 18.00 2.34 -24.34
CA PRO A 296 19.02 2.80 -23.40
C PRO A 296 19.46 4.24 -23.69
N CYS A 297 19.89 4.97 -22.66
CA CYS A 297 20.63 6.22 -22.80
C CYS A 297 21.92 5.97 -23.59
N GLN A 298 22.17 6.79 -24.62
CA GLN A 298 23.29 6.62 -25.55
C GLN A 298 24.65 6.93 -24.91
N ASP A 299 24.70 7.97 -24.07
CA ASP A 299 25.91 8.43 -23.39
C ASP A 299 25.59 8.94 -21.98
N PHE A 300 26.62 9.34 -21.23
CA PHE A 300 26.43 9.88 -19.88
C PHE A 300 25.66 11.21 -19.85
N ALA A 301 25.83 12.08 -20.85
CA ALA A 301 25.09 13.34 -20.93
C ALA A 301 23.58 13.11 -21.16
N ALA A 302 23.22 12.06 -21.89
CA ALA A 302 21.86 11.57 -22.07
C ALA A 302 21.25 11.13 -20.73
N THR A 303 22.04 10.53 -19.83
CA THR A 303 21.57 10.20 -18.47
C THR A 303 21.23 11.44 -17.64
N GLN A 304 22.04 12.51 -17.75
CA GLN A 304 21.77 13.77 -17.05
C GLN A 304 20.50 14.43 -17.60
N ARG A 305 20.34 14.47 -18.93
CA ARG A 305 19.13 14.98 -19.57
C ARG A 305 17.90 14.14 -19.21
N TYR A 306 18.03 12.81 -19.11
CA TYR A 306 16.96 11.95 -18.61
C TYR A 306 16.55 12.36 -17.19
N CYS A 307 17.50 12.51 -16.26
CA CYS A 307 17.22 12.95 -14.89
C CYS A 307 16.56 14.33 -14.81
N GLN A 308 16.98 15.28 -15.66
CA GLN A 308 16.30 16.58 -15.77
C GLN A 308 14.84 16.41 -16.24
N ARG A 309 14.58 15.57 -17.26
CA ARG A 309 13.22 15.31 -17.73
C ARG A 309 12.36 14.54 -16.72
N VAL A 310 12.97 13.68 -15.89
CA VAL A 310 12.31 13.04 -14.74
C VAL A 310 11.77 14.10 -13.78
N GLY A 311 12.60 15.10 -13.44
CA GLY A 311 12.20 16.22 -12.60
C GLY A 311 11.07 17.06 -13.20
N MET A 312 11.17 17.34 -14.51
CA MET A 312 10.14 18.05 -15.26
C MET A 312 8.81 17.30 -15.31
N LEU A 313 8.84 15.99 -15.57
CA LEU A 313 7.67 15.12 -15.57
C LEU A 313 7.01 15.08 -14.20
N LEU A 314 7.82 14.93 -13.13
CA LEU A 314 7.31 14.94 -11.75
C LEU A 314 6.58 16.26 -11.43
N CYS A 315 7.10 17.40 -11.88
CA CYS A 315 6.45 18.70 -11.70
C CYS A 315 5.12 18.80 -12.45
N ILE A 316 5.03 18.31 -13.69
CA ILE A 316 3.76 18.30 -14.45
C ILE A 316 2.74 17.37 -13.81
N VAL A 317 3.13 16.16 -13.39
CA VAL A 317 2.22 15.22 -12.72
C VAL A 317 1.74 15.81 -11.38
N TYR A 318 2.61 16.50 -10.65
CA TYR A 318 2.23 17.26 -9.46
C TYR A 318 1.22 18.37 -9.78
N LEU A 319 1.47 19.21 -10.80
CA LEU A 319 0.50 20.23 -11.23
C LEU A 319 -0.86 19.63 -11.55
N LEU A 320 -0.87 18.53 -12.30
CA LEU A 320 -2.10 17.90 -12.80
C LEU A 320 -2.74 16.96 -11.76
N GLY A 321 -2.23 16.87 -10.54
CA GLY A 321 -2.87 16.07 -9.49
C GLY A 321 -2.89 14.58 -9.79
N GLY A 322 -1.87 14.06 -10.50
CA GLY A 322 -1.83 12.63 -10.84
C GLY A 322 -1.56 11.76 -9.62
N THR A 323 -2.28 10.66 -9.48
CA THR A 323 -2.04 9.66 -8.41
C THR A 323 -1.80 8.31 -9.04
N ASN A 324 -1.07 7.42 -8.37
CA ASN A 324 -0.85 6.07 -8.86
C ASN A 324 -0.13 5.99 -10.23
N CYS A 325 0.73 6.97 -10.57
CA CYS A 325 1.59 6.91 -11.76
C CYS A 325 2.74 5.90 -11.56
N PHE A 326 2.38 4.63 -11.44
CA PHE A 326 3.29 3.51 -11.23
C PHE A 326 4.00 3.08 -12.51
N HIS A 327 4.92 2.12 -12.37
CA HIS A 327 5.78 1.59 -13.44
C HIS A 327 5.05 1.18 -14.74
N GLU A 328 3.77 0.83 -14.68
CA GLU A 328 2.96 0.44 -15.84
C GLU A 328 2.59 1.62 -16.77
N HIS A 329 2.69 2.86 -16.28
CA HIS A 329 2.33 4.06 -17.05
C HIS A 329 3.53 4.71 -17.74
N LEU A 330 4.77 4.23 -17.50
CA LEU A 330 6.01 4.87 -17.94
C LEU A 330 6.87 3.96 -18.82
N VAL A 331 7.46 4.56 -19.86
CA VAL A 331 8.49 3.93 -20.69
C VAL A 331 9.73 4.81 -20.72
N ALA A 332 10.89 4.22 -20.42
CA ALA A 332 12.18 4.86 -20.56
C ALA A 332 12.68 4.72 -22.01
N HIS A 333 12.49 5.76 -22.81
CA HIS A 333 12.85 5.81 -24.22
C HIS A 333 14.11 6.65 -24.42
N GLY A 334 15.28 6.02 -24.29
CA GLY A 334 16.57 6.68 -24.38
C GLY A 334 16.73 7.68 -23.24
N GLU A 335 16.81 8.96 -23.59
CA GLU A 335 16.88 10.07 -22.63
C GLU A 335 15.51 10.68 -22.26
N TYR A 336 14.40 10.04 -22.64
CA TYR A 336 13.04 10.53 -22.40
C TYR A 336 12.25 9.59 -21.47
N PRO A 337 11.83 10.04 -20.28
CA PRO A 337 10.79 9.36 -19.50
C PRO A 337 9.42 9.71 -20.10
N VAL A 338 8.76 8.74 -20.73
CA VAL A 338 7.50 8.97 -21.47
C VAL A 338 6.32 8.37 -20.70
N LEU A 339 5.39 9.22 -20.26
CA LEU A 339 4.12 8.82 -19.67
C LEU A 339 3.15 8.37 -20.77
N VAL A 340 3.02 7.06 -20.97
CA VAL A 340 2.26 6.46 -22.08
C VAL A 340 0.79 6.23 -21.76
N ASP A 341 0.37 6.40 -20.51
CA ASP A 341 -1.05 6.32 -20.12
C ASP A 341 -1.37 7.35 -19.03
N PRO A 342 -1.65 8.62 -19.40
CA PRO A 342 -1.93 9.70 -18.48
C PRO A 342 -3.36 9.68 -17.92
N GLU A 343 -4.09 8.57 -17.99
CA GLU A 343 -5.44 8.47 -17.41
C GLU A 343 -5.49 8.55 -15.88
N VAL A 344 -4.31 8.51 -15.26
CA VAL A 344 -4.05 8.68 -13.83
C VAL A 344 -3.91 10.14 -13.39
N LEU A 345 -3.95 11.09 -14.35
CA LEU A 345 -3.92 12.53 -14.09
C LEU A 345 -5.31 13.07 -13.73
N LEU A 346 -5.34 14.25 -13.10
CA LEU A 346 -6.56 14.93 -12.64
C LEU A 346 -7.40 14.04 -11.71
N HIS A 347 -6.73 13.36 -10.78
CA HIS A 347 -7.39 12.48 -9.85
C HIS A 347 -8.41 13.24 -8.99
N THR A 348 -9.58 12.64 -8.82
CA THR A 348 -10.64 13.13 -7.93
C THR A 348 -11.26 11.95 -7.19
N SER A 349 -11.73 12.23 -5.97
CA SER A 349 -12.35 11.25 -5.10
C SER A 349 -13.85 11.55 -4.94
N PRO A 350 -14.70 10.52 -4.95
CA PRO A 350 -16.14 10.68 -4.76
C PRO A 350 -16.45 11.29 -3.38
N CYS A 351 -17.43 12.20 -3.32
CA CYS A 351 -17.99 12.74 -2.08
C CYS A 351 -19.38 12.15 -1.87
N PHE A 352 -19.70 11.85 -0.62
CA PHE A 352 -20.91 11.12 -0.27
C PHE A 352 -21.75 11.98 0.67
N ASP A 353 -23.05 12.12 0.38
CA ASP A 353 -23.96 13.10 0.99
C ASP A 353 -24.34 12.79 2.47
N SER A 354 -23.85 11.71 3.10
CA SER A 354 -24.14 11.46 4.52
C SER A 354 -23.18 12.26 5.41
N GLN A 355 -23.68 12.82 6.52
CA GLN A 355 -22.82 13.48 7.52
C GLN A 355 -21.70 12.54 8.00
N GLU A 356 -21.98 11.25 8.15
CA GLU A 356 -20.97 10.22 8.46
C GLU A 356 -19.94 10.02 7.33
N SER A 357 -20.33 10.18 6.06
CA SER A 357 -19.43 9.97 4.92
C SER A 357 -18.68 11.24 4.49
N ALA A 358 -19.19 12.43 4.79
CA ALA A 358 -18.40 13.66 4.78
C ALA A 358 -17.29 13.60 5.84
N LEU A 359 -17.58 13.00 7.01
CA LEU A 359 -16.62 12.76 8.08
C LEU A 359 -15.67 11.58 7.78
N GLN A 360 -16.12 10.54 7.07
CA GLN A 360 -15.23 9.49 6.55
C GLN A 360 -14.37 9.96 5.37
N ALA A 361 -14.88 10.82 4.50
CA ALA A 361 -14.09 11.46 3.45
C ALA A 361 -13.05 12.42 4.05
N GLN A 362 -13.35 13.06 5.19
CA GLN A 362 -12.38 13.80 5.99
C GLN A 362 -11.36 12.88 6.68
N SER A 363 -11.74 11.66 7.09
CA SER A 363 -10.82 10.72 7.75
C SER A 363 -9.94 9.94 6.77
N PHE A 364 -10.37 9.77 5.52
CA PHE A 364 -9.62 8.98 4.55
C PHE A 364 -8.51 9.73 3.85
N ASP A 365 -8.37 11.06 3.99
CA ASP A 365 -7.41 11.73 3.13
C ASP A 365 -6.95 13.14 3.57
N TRP A 366 -6.27 13.22 4.74
CA TRP A 366 -5.31 14.32 4.91
C TRP A 366 -4.21 14.27 3.82
N GLU A 367 -3.98 13.10 3.18
CA GLU A 367 -3.13 12.89 2.00
C GLU A 367 -3.66 13.65 0.75
N GLN A 368 -4.97 13.88 0.60
CA GLN A 368 -5.57 14.72 -0.45
C GLN A 368 -5.46 16.22 -0.14
N ALA A 369 -5.57 16.62 1.13
CA ALA A 369 -5.48 18.03 1.53
C ALA A 369 -4.06 18.62 1.35
N SER A 370 -3.02 17.78 1.39
CA SER A 370 -1.62 18.18 1.23
C SER A 370 -0.94 17.51 0.02
N TYR A 371 -1.70 17.20 -1.04
CA TYR A 371 -1.20 16.56 -2.25
C TYR A 371 0.17 17.14 -2.66
N SER A 372 1.19 16.28 -2.66
CA SER A 372 2.60 16.64 -2.84
C SER A 372 3.28 15.69 -3.83
N VAL A 373 4.54 15.98 -4.16
CA VAL A 373 5.34 15.10 -5.05
C VAL A 373 5.39 13.63 -4.61
N LEU A 374 5.22 13.35 -3.30
CA LEU A 374 5.20 11.99 -2.75
C LEU A 374 3.96 11.19 -3.19
N HIS A 375 2.85 11.85 -3.53
CA HIS A 375 1.58 11.21 -3.87
C HIS A 375 1.43 10.87 -5.36
N THR A 376 2.39 11.30 -6.18
CA THR A 376 2.36 11.10 -7.63
C THR A 376 2.45 9.63 -8.04
N GLY A 377 3.00 8.76 -7.18
CA GLY A 377 3.34 7.37 -7.51
C GLY A 377 4.63 7.23 -8.33
N LEU A 378 5.28 8.34 -8.70
CA LEU A 378 6.53 8.36 -9.46
C LEU A 378 7.77 8.07 -8.60
N LEU A 379 7.72 8.44 -7.32
CA LEU A 379 8.79 8.27 -6.34
C LEU A 379 8.69 6.90 -5.62
N PRO A 380 9.79 6.39 -5.04
CA PRO A 380 9.86 5.05 -4.41
C PRO A 380 8.62 4.69 -3.58
N THR A 381 7.94 3.63 -4.01
CA THR A 381 6.71 3.15 -3.40
C THR A 381 6.81 1.63 -3.28
N TRP A 382 6.93 1.15 -2.04
CA TRP A 382 7.17 -0.27 -1.77
C TRP A 382 5.85 -1.01 -1.58
N GLN A 383 5.67 -2.09 -2.34
CA GLN A 383 4.50 -2.94 -2.23
C GLN A 383 4.90 -4.40 -2.04
N GLN A 384 4.15 -5.14 -1.23
CA GLN A 384 4.31 -6.59 -1.08
C GLN A 384 4.02 -7.30 -2.40
N ALA A 385 4.90 -8.21 -2.81
CA ALA A 385 4.75 -9.01 -4.03
C ALA A 385 3.60 -10.03 -3.92
N GLU A 386 3.02 -10.38 -5.06
CA GLU A 386 1.78 -11.19 -5.19
C GLU A 386 1.93 -12.66 -4.75
N LYS A 387 3.16 -13.18 -4.58
CA LYS A 387 3.41 -14.55 -4.10
C LYS A 387 4.12 -14.55 -2.74
N PRO A 388 3.47 -14.98 -1.64
CA PRO A 388 4.08 -15.06 -0.31
C PRO A 388 4.95 -16.32 -0.12
N SER A 389 5.52 -16.90 -1.17
CA SER A 389 6.38 -18.08 -1.06
C SER A 389 7.71 -17.70 -0.39
N ALA A 390 7.82 -18.06 0.90
CA ALA A 390 9.01 -18.04 1.75
C ALA A 390 9.75 -16.69 1.87
N GLY A 391 9.20 -15.79 2.70
CA GLY A 391 9.82 -14.53 3.10
C GLY A 391 9.33 -13.37 2.25
N GLY A 392 8.21 -12.77 2.65
CA GLY A 392 7.47 -11.73 1.90
C GLY A 392 8.39 -10.78 1.14
N GLN A 393 8.48 -10.98 -0.17
CA GLN A 393 9.27 -10.14 -1.05
C GLN A 393 8.49 -8.84 -1.29
N TYR A 394 9.18 -7.71 -1.24
CA TYR A 394 8.61 -6.40 -1.59
C TYR A 394 9.28 -5.92 -2.86
N SER A 395 8.52 -5.25 -3.71
CA SER A 395 9.02 -4.63 -4.93
C SER A 395 8.68 -3.15 -4.93
N ASP A 396 9.61 -2.32 -5.40
CA ASP A 396 9.28 -0.96 -5.77
C ASP A 396 8.34 -0.99 -7.00
N ILE A 397 7.19 -0.34 -6.87
CA ILE A 397 6.20 -0.20 -7.94
C ILE A 397 6.20 1.21 -8.54
N SER A 398 7.09 2.10 -8.08
CA SER A 398 7.16 3.49 -8.49
C SER A 398 7.32 3.66 -10.00
N GLY A 399 6.82 4.80 -10.51
CA GLY A 399 6.93 5.18 -11.91
C GLY A 399 8.37 5.23 -12.43
N PHE A 400 9.32 5.72 -11.65
CA PHE A 400 10.72 5.82 -12.11
C PHE A 400 11.59 4.59 -11.84
N ALA A 401 11.06 3.58 -11.13
CA ALA A 401 11.78 2.39 -10.68
C ALA A 401 13.14 2.71 -10.02
N MET A 402 13.17 2.66 -8.70
CA MET A 402 14.42 2.70 -7.95
C MET A 402 15.16 1.39 -8.10
N ALA A 403 16.36 1.46 -8.68
CA ALA A 403 17.22 0.31 -8.90
C ALA A 403 17.67 -0.26 -7.55
N ALA A 404 16.88 -1.16 -6.97
CA ALA A 404 17.28 -1.94 -5.81
C ALA A 404 18.54 -2.73 -6.20
N ARG A 405 19.69 -2.38 -5.60
CA ARG A 405 20.93 -3.13 -5.74
C ARG A 405 20.74 -4.51 -5.11
N LYS A 406 20.41 -5.48 -5.97
CA LYS A 406 20.44 -6.97 -5.85
C LYS A 406 19.07 -7.61 -6.09
N LYS A 407 19.03 -8.47 -7.12
CA LYS A 407 18.10 -9.59 -7.36
C LYS A 407 16.67 -9.40 -6.80
N ILE A 408 15.96 -8.41 -7.35
CA ILE A 408 14.49 -8.43 -7.50
C ILE A 408 14.14 -8.42 -9.00
N TYR A 409 15.05 -8.93 -9.83
CA TYR A 409 14.66 -9.50 -11.10
C TYR A 409 14.30 -10.93 -10.79
N ALA A 410 13.00 -11.24 -10.96
CA ALA A 410 12.53 -12.60 -11.09
C ALA A 410 13.57 -13.38 -11.90
N GLN A 411 13.98 -14.55 -11.40
CA GLN A 411 14.69 -15.51 -12.22
C GLN A 411 13.85 -15.76 -13.49
N GLU A 412 14.18 -15.04 -14.55
CA GLU A 412 14.26 -15.60 -15.89
C GLU A 412 15.34 -16.69 -15.82
N ASP A 413 15.00 -17.81 -15.21
CA ASP A 413 15.76 -19.05 -15.16
C ASP A 413 14.85 -20.15 -14.58
N ALA A 414 13.95 -20.62 -15.44
CA ALA A 414 13.57 -22.03 -15.43
C ALA A 414 13.74 -22.55 -16.86
N LEU A 415 15.01 -22.53 -17.30
CA LEU A 415 15.50 -23.40 -18.36
C LEU A 415 15.08 -24.84 -18.05
N THR A 416 14.34 -25.42 -19.00
CA THR A 416 14.22 -26.87 -19.28
C THR A 416 13.73 -27.77 -18.15
N LEU A 417 12.43 -28.08 -18.15
CA LEU A 417 11.86 -29.43 -17.91
C LEU A 417 10.36 -29.41 -18.35
N PRO A 418 9.83 -30.48 -18.99
CA PRO A 418 8.48 -30.53 -19.52
C PRO A 418 7.44 -30.66 -18.40
N PHE A 419 6.31 -29.98 -18.53
CA PHE A 419 5.11 -30.12 -17.68
C PHE A 419 5.34 -30.04 -16.14
N ARG A 420 5.46 -28.83 -15.57
CA ARG A 420 5.04 -28.57 -14.18
C ARG A 420 4.12 -27.35 -14.18
N GLN A 421 2.86 -27.49 -13.76
CA GLN A 421 2.41 -27.24 -12.38
C GLN A 421 3.06 -25.95 -11.85
N ASP A 422 2.22 -24.94 -11.62
CA ASP A 422 2.50 -23.56 -11.13
C ASP A 422 2.30 -22.44 -12.16
N MET A 423 1.47 -22.66 -13.19
CA MET A 423 0.93 -21.57 -14.00
C MET A 423 0.05 -20.65 -13.13
N ILE A 424 0.65 -19.61 -12.55
CA ILE A 424 -0.10 -18.41 -12.20
C ILE A 424 -0.47 -17.74 -13.51
N LEU A 425 -1.63 -18.16 -14.02
CA LEU A 425 -2.37 -17.45 -15.05
C LEU A 425 -3.01 -16.25 -14.38
N ALA A 426 -2.29 -15.11 -14.41
CA ALA A 426 -2.90 -13.84 -14.11
C ALA A 426 -3.97 -13.57 -15.18
N TYR A 427 -5.15 -13.18 -14.73
CA TYR A 427 -6.35 -13.02 -15.52
C TYR A 427 -6.09 -12.27 -16.86
N GLY A 428 -6.20 -12.96 -18.00
CA GLY A 428 -6.01 -12.36 -19.33
C GLY A 428 -4.59 -11.84 -19.66
N SER A 429 -3.59 -12.05 -18.80
CA SER A 429 -2.19 -11.67 -19.06
C SER A 429 -1.28 -12.88 -18.98
N LEU A 430 -0.70 -13.25 -20.13
CA LEU A 430 0.05 -14.50 -20.29
C LEU A 430 1.44 -14.53 -19.66
N LYS A 431 1.94 -13.37 -19.26
CA LYS A 431 3.22 -13.19 -18.57
C LYS A 431 3.11 -11.92 -17.71
N PRO A 432 3.88 -11.82 -16.61
CA PRO A 432 4.07 -10.54 -15.93
C PRO A 432 4.46 -9.49 -16.99
N ARG A 433 3.84 -8.31 -16.95
CA ARG A 433 4.20 -7.26 -17.90
C ARG A 433 5.67 -6.89 -17.69
N PRO A 434 6.52 -6.94 -18.72
CA PRO A 434 7.88 -6.44 -18.63
C PRO A 434 7.89 -4.98 -18.15
N ARG A 435 8.85 -4.66 -17.28
CA ARG A 435 9.02 -3.31 -16.73
C ARG A 435 9.86 -2.46 -17.69
N TYR A 436 9.19 -1.56 -18.41
CA TYR A 436 9.83 -0.68 -19.40
C TYR A 436 10.20 0.70 -18.87
N ASN A 437 9.87 0.98 -17.61
CA ASN A 437 10.04 2.29 -16.98
C ASN A 437 11.46 2.56 -16.46
N THR A 438 12.30 1.53 -16.34
CA THR A 438 13.68 1.67 -15.88
C THR A 438 14.59 2.16 -17.02
N ALA A 439 15.23 3.32 -16.83
CA ALA A 439 16.26 3.80 -17.74
C ALA A 439 17.55 2.98 -17.62
N MET A 440 18.18 2.70 -18.76
CA MET A 440 19.37 1.86 -18.85
C MET A 440 20.54 2.65 -19.44
N TYR A 441 21.74 2.49 -18.87
CA TYR A 441 23.00 3.02 -19.41
C TYR A 441 24.07 1.93 -19.34
N ARG A 442 24.68 1.58 -20.50
CA ARG A 442 25.67 0.49 -20.62
C ARG A 442 25.22 -0.85 -20.00
N GLY A 443 23.95 -1.19 -20.16
CA GLY A 443 23.36 -2.43 -19.62
C GLY A 443 23.04 -2.39 -18.12
N CYS A 444 23.29 -1.28 -17.44
CA CYS A 444 22.97 -1.09 -16.03
C CYS A 444 21.76 -0.15 -15.85
N PRO A 445 20.84 -0.43 -14.91
CA PRO A 445 19.81 0.52 -14.49
C PRO A 445 20.41 1.82 -13.98
N LEU A 446 19.86 2.95 -14.42
CA LEU A 446 20.23 4.28 -13.92
C LEU A 446 19.77 4.45 -12.47
N GLN A 447 20.65 4.97 -11.62
CA GLN A 447 20.36 5.26 -10.21
C GLN A 447 20.04 6.75 -10.06
N LEU A 448 18.75 7.10 -9.97
CA LEU A 448 18.32 8.50 -9.87
C LEU A 448 18.87 9.19 -8.61
N GLU A 449 19.12 8.44 -7.54
CA GLU A 449 19.76 8.94 -6.32
C GLU A 449 21.16 9.53 -6.56
N GLU A 450 21.91 9.03 -7.55
CA GLU A 450 23.27 9.49 -7.87
C GLU A 450 23.26 10.82 -8.62
N GLN A 451 22.14 11.16 -9.27
CA GLN A 451 21.93 12.39 -10.04
C GLN A 451 20.72 13.20 -9.53
N SER A 452 20.43 13.12 -8.22
CA SER A 452 19.28 13.80 -7.60
C SER A 452 19.27 15.32 -7.79
N ASN A 453 20.43 15.94 -7.97
CA ASN A 453 20.55 17.35 -8.34
C ASN A 453 19.97 17.65 -9.72
N GLU A 454 20.19 16.78 -10.71
CA GLU A 454 19.62 16.96 -12.06
C GLU A 454 18.10 16.82 -12.04
N VAL A 455 17.57 15.88 -11.24
CA VAL A 455 16.13 15.74 -11.02
C VAL A 455 15.55 17.00 -10.36
N SER A 456 16.23 17.52 -9.33
CA SER A 456 15.82 18.76 -8.65
C SER A 456 15.84 19.98 -9.59
N ASN A 457 16.87 20.08 -10.45
CA ASN A 457 17.00 21.15 -11.44
C ASN A 457 15.88 21.08 -12.48
N GLY A 458 15.56 19.88 -12.97
CA GLY A 458 14.44 19.65 -13.88
C GLY A 458 13.10 20.06 -13.29
N PHE A 459 12.84 19.67 -12.04
CA PHE A 459 11.63 20.05 -11.31
C PHE A 459 11.52 21.57 -11.17
N ARG A 460 12.58 22.23 -10.69
CA ARG A 460 12.66 23.69 -10.53
C ARG A 460 12.38 24.40 -11.85
N ARG A 461 12.98 23.93 -12.96
CA ARG A 461 12.85 24.57 -14.26
C ARG A 461 11.42 24.53 -14.80
N MET A 462 10.76 23.36 -14.70
CA MET A 462 9.36 23.23 -15.11
C MET A 462 8.45 24.08 -14.21
N TYR A 463 8.68 24.07 -12.89
CA TYR A 463 7.91 24.85 -11.93
C TYR A 463 7.96 26.34 -12.26
N GLN A 464 9.17 26.88 -12.43
CA GLN A 464 9.39 28.30 -12.73
C GLN A 464 8.77 28.71 -14.06
N LEU A 465 8.85 27.86 -15.09
CA LEU A 465 8.24 28.13 -16.40
C LEU A 465 6.72 28.29 -16.28
N ILE A 466 6.05 27.32 -15.67
CA ILE A 466 4.60 27.32 -15.49
C ILE A 466 4.18 28.47 -14.57
N PHE A 467 4.92 28.71 -13.48
CA PHE A 467 4.64 29.80 -12.55
C PHE A 467 4.72 31.17 -13.26
N HIS A 468 5.75 31.38 -14.09
CA HIS A 468 5.91 32.60 -14.88
C HIS A 468 4.72 32.86 -15.83
N TYR A 469 4.20 31.80 -16.45
CA TYR A 469 3.11 31.88 -17.42
C TYR A 469 1.72 31.52 -16.84
N ARG A 470 1.57 31.48 -15.51
CA ARG A 470 0.33 31.08 -14.82
C ARG A 470 -0.92 31.79 -15.37
N THR A 471 -0.85 33.10 -15.58
CA THR A 471 -1.98 33.88 -16.09
C THR A 471 -2.38 33.47 -17.52
N ALA A 472 -1.39 33.17 -18.38
CA ALA A 472 -1.65 32.72 -19.74
C ALA A 472 -2.23 31.29 -19.77
N LEU A 473 -1.78 30.43 -18.87
CA LEU A 473 -2.31 29.07 -18.72
C LEU A 473 -3.73 29.04 -18.15
N LEU A 474 -4.13 30.05 -17.37
CA LEU A 474 -5.50 30.17 -16.86
C LEU A 474 -6.45 30.96 -17.78
N ALA A 475 -5.95 31.53 -18.87
CA ALA A 475 -6.75 32.30 -19.82
C ALA A 475 -7.62 31.40 -20.72
N GLU A 476 -8.69 31.99 -21.28
CA GLU A 476 -9.53 31.32 -22.27
C GLU A 476 -8.71 30.87 -23.49
N GLY A 477 -8.94 29.64 -23.95
CA GLY A 477 -8.24 29.05 -25.10
C GLY A 477 -6.83 28.51 -24.82
N SER A 478 -6.39 28.46 -23.56
CA SER A 478 -5.09 27.86 -23.22
C SER A 478 -5.08 26.33 -23.38
N SER A 479 -3.88 25.76 -23.57
CA SER A 479 -3.70 24.30 -23.58
C SER A 479 -4.12 23.63 -22.26
N LEU A 480 -4.11 24.37 -21.15
CA LEU A 480 -4.57 23.87 -19.86
C LEU A 480 -6.11 23.80 -19.80
N LEU A 481 -6.80 24.79 -20.37
CA LEU A 481 -8.26 24.81 -20.43
C LEU A 481 -8.82 23.74 -21.37
N ALA A 482 -8.05 23.27 -22.36
CA ALA A 482 -8.44 22.12 -23.17
C ALA A 482 -8.67 20.82 -22.36
N LEU A 483 -8.10 20.72 -21.16
CA LEU A 483 -8.35 19.63 -20.22
C LEU A 483 -9.75 19.67 -19.59
N HIS A 484 -10.37 20.85 -19.57
CA HIS A 484 -11.68 21.11 -18.95
C HIS A 484 -12.79 20.25 -19.58
N GLU A 485 -12.74 20.01 -20.89
CA GLU A 485 -13.75 19.24 -21.62
C GLU A 485 -13.55 17.72 -21.57
N GLN A 486 -12.49 17.23 -20.90
CA GLN A 486 -12.11 15.82 -20.93
C GLN A 486 -12.80 14.99 -19.84
N SER A 487 -12.63 13.66 -19.91
CA SER A 487 -13.11 12.73 -18.87
C SER A 487 -11.95 12.13 -18.09
N VAL A 488 -12.07 12.09 -16.76
CA VAL A 488 -11.06 11.55 -15.83
C VAL A 488 -11.48 10.20 -15.29
N ARG A 489 -10.48 9.36 -14.97
CA ARG A 489 -10.71 8.06 -14.34
C ARG A 489 -10.92 8.26 -12.84
N VAL A 490 -12.01 7.69 -12.31
CA VAL A 490 -12.25 7.63 -10.87
C VAL A 490 -11.80 6.27 -10.36
N ILE A 491 -10.94 6.25 -9.35
CA ILE A 491 -10.43 5.03 -8.72
C ILE A 491 -11.20 4.85 -7.42
N SER A 492 -12.24 4.01 -7.43
CA SER A 492 -13.00 3.66 -6.22
C SER A 492 -12.25 2.67 -5.32
N ARG A 493 -11.49 1.75 -5.94
CA ARG A 493 -10.65 0.75 -5.26
C ARG A 493 -9.37 0.51 -6.05
N ALA A 494 -8.34 0.03 -5.37
CA ALA A 494 -7.08 -0.30 -6.02
C ALA A 494 -7.29 -1.47 -7.00
N PRO A 495 -6.79 -1.39 -8.26
CA PRO A 495 -6.95 -2.47 -9.24
C PRO A 495 -6.50 -3.86 -8.75
N ARG A 496 -5.53 -3.91 -7.83
CA ARG A 496 -5.07 -5.16 -7.20
C ARG A 496 -6.18 -5.90 -6.47
N GLU A 497 -7.06 -5.20 -5.77
CA GLU A 497 -8.17 -5.85 -5.03
C GLU A 497 -9.04 -6.67 -5.97
N TYR A 498 -9.29 -6.15 -7.18
CA TYR A 498 -10.01 -6.88 -8.22
C TYR A 498 -9.21 -8.06 -8.77
N ARG A 499 -7.90 -7.88 -9.02
CA ARG A 499 -7.01 -8.95 -9.50
C ARG A 499 -6.89 -10.10 -8.49
N ASP A 500 -6.98 -9.82 -7.19
CA ASP A 500 -6.95 -10.84 -6.12
C ASP A 500 -8.28 -11.59 -5.99
N LEU A 501 -9.40 -10.99 -6.42
CA LEU A 501 -10.73 -11.61 -6.39
C LEU A 501 -11.00 -12.50 -7.60
N LEU A 502 -10.55 -12.10 -8.80
CA LEU A 502 -10.85 -12.80 -10.06
C LEU A 502 -10.49 -14.31 -10.03
N PRO A 503 -9.32 -14.75 -9.55
CA PRO A 503 -8.99 -16.18 -9.46
C PRO A 503 -9.95 -16.97 -8.58
N LYS A 504 -10.50 -16.37 -7.52
CA LYS A 504 -11.46 -17.02 -6.61
C LYS A 504 -12.77 -17.33 -7.34
N LEU A 505 -13.17 -16.48 -8.29
CA LEU A 505 -14.37 -16.65 -9.11
C LEU A 505 -14.23 -17.76 -10.17
N LEU A 506 -13.01 -18.24 -10.43
CA LEU A 506 -12.69 -19.27 -11.44
C LEU A 506 -12.37 -20.64 -10.82
N THR A 507 -12.59 -20.80 -9.51
CA THR A 507 -12.47 -22.11 -8.86
C THR A 507 -13.54 -23.08 -9.40
N PRO A 508 -13.26 -24.40 -9.48
CA PRO A 508 -14.24 -25.36 -10.00
C PRO A 508 -15.62 -25.28 -9.33
N GLN A 509 -15.66 -25.01 -8.02
CA GLN A 509 -16.91 -24.85 -7.27
C GLN A 509 -17.67 -23.57 -7.67
N ALA A 510 -16.96 -22.47 -7.92
CA ALA A 510 -17.55 -21.22 -8.38
C ALA A 510 -18.03 -21.31 -9.85
N LEU A 511 -17.35 -22.10 -10.68
CA LEU A 511 -17.70 -22.37 -12.07
C LEU A 511 -18.88 -23.35 -12.25
N SER A 512 -19.29 -24.02 -11.17
CA SER A 512 -20.49 -24.87 -11.12
C SER A 512 -21.66 -24.24 -10.37
N ASP A 513 -21.52 -23.05 -9.79
CA ASP A 513 -22.58 -22.42 -8.99
C ASP A 513 -22.49 -20.87 -9.03
N GLN A 514 -23.49 -20.25 -9.67
CA GLN A 514 -23.56 -18.80 -9.79
C GLN A 514 -23.78 -18.10 -8.44
N ASN A 515 -24.47 -18.73 -7.48
CA ASN A 515 -24.67 -18.17 -6.14
C ASN A 515 -23.36 -18.10 -5.37
N ARG A 516 -22.48 -19.09 -5.56
CA ARG A 516 -21.14 -19.08 -4.97
C ARG A 516 -20.30 -17.90 -5.45
N ARG A 517 -20.37 -17.54 -6.74
CA ARG A 517 -19.68 -16.36 -7.28
C ARG A 517 -20.18 -15.06 -6.64
N HIS A 518 -21.50 -14.89 -6.53
CA HIS A 518 -22.08 -13.73 -5.85
C HIS A 518 -21.68 -13.67 -4.37
N PHE A 519 -21.65 -14.81 -3.68
CA PHE A 519 -21.22 -14.88 -2.28
C PHE A 519 -19.76 -14.43 -2.09
N LEU A 520 -18.84 -14.84 -2.97
CA LEU A 520 -17.43 -14.42 -2.90
C LEU A 520 -17.27 -12.90 -3.08
N LEU A 521 -18.16 -12.27 -3.85
CA LEU A 521 -18.18 -10.83 -4.08
C LEU A 521 -18.82 -10.02 -2.95
N LYS A 522 -19.42 -10.66 -1.93
CA LYS A 522 -19.89 -9.95 -0.72
C LYS A 522 -18.76 -9.26 0.04
N SER A 523 -17.51 -9.69 -0.16
CA SER A 523 -16.34 -9.00 0.39
C SER A 523 -16.25 -7.52 -0.03
N LEU A 524 -16.82 -7.14 -1.18
CA LEU A 524 -16.92 -5.75 -1.64
C LEU A 524 -17.90 -4.90 -0.80
N GLU A 525 -18.80 -5.53 -0.03
CA GLU A 525 -19.83 -4.86 0.80
C GLU A 525 -19.31 -4.49 2.20
N ASN A 526 -18.18 -5.07 2.64
CA ASN A 526 -17.69 -4.97 4.02
C ASN A 526 -16.81 -3.74 4.32
N MET A 527 -16.64 -2.81 3.37
CA MET A 527 -15.84 -1.60 3.58
C MET A 527 -16.68 -0.48 4.22
N GLY A 528 -16.59 -0.39 5.55
CA GLY A 528 -16.73 0.83 6.36
C GLY A 528 -18.03 1.62 6.23
N GLY A 529 -19.09 1.25 6.96
CA GLY A 529 -20.28 2.11 7.23
C GLY A 529 -21.18 2.48 6.03
N ALA A 530 -20.63 2.43 4.82
CA ALA A 530 -21.21 2.84 3.54
C ALA A 530 -22.29 1.91 2.99
N ALA A 531 -22.53 0.75 3.63
CA ALA A 531 -23.51 -0.24 3.19
C ALA A 531 -24.96 0.30 3.10
N LYS A 532 -25.25 1.45 3.73
CA LYS A 532 -26.57 2.11 3.70
C LYS A 532 -26.72 3.16 2.60
N ASP A 533 -25.65 3.55 1.90
CA ASP A 533 -25.73 4.54 0.83
C ASP A 533 -26.10 3.86 -0.50
N SER A 534 -27.22 4.30 -1.10
CA SER A 534 -27.68 3.84 -2.42
C SER A 534 -26.63 3.99 -3.53
N LEU A 535 -25.73 4.97 -3.38
CA LEU A 535 -24.66 5.27 -4.30
C LEU A 535 -23.55 4.22 -4.29
N TRP A 536 -23.11 3.84 -3.09
CA TRP A 536 -22.11 2.80 -2.90
C TRP A 536 -22.62 1.45 -3.37
N GLN A 537 -23.91 1.17 -3.16
CA GLN A 537 -24.55 -0.01 -3.72
C GLN A 537 -24.49 0.00 -5.25
N ALA A 538 -24.72 1.14 -5.90
CA ALA A 538 -24.60 1.24 -7.36
C ALA A 538 -23.17 1.00 -7.87
N ILE A 539 -22.13 1.52 -7.19
CA ILE A 539 -20.72 1.18 -7.51
C ILE A 539 -20.50 -0.32 -7.34
N ILE A 540 -20.86 -0.88 -6.19
CA ILE A 540 -20.62 -2.29 -5.86
C ILE A 540 -21.30 -3.19 -6.89
N GLU A 541 -22.53 -2.88 -7.31
CA GLU A 541 -23.22 -3.66 -8.34
C GLU A 541 -22.59 -3.50 -9.73
N ALA A 542 -22.03 -2.33 -10.06
CA ALA A 542 -21.25 -2.17 -11.28
C ALA A 542 -19.93 -2.97 -11.24
N GLU A 543 -19.24 -2.97 -10.10
CA GLU A 543 -18.02 -3.75 -9.88
C GLU A 543 -18.30 -5.25 -10.00
N LYS A 544 -19.35 -5.73 -9.31
CA LYS A 544 -19.79 -7.13 -9.38
C LYS A 544 -20.08 -7.55 -10.82
N ARG A 545 -20.82 -6.75 -11.58
CA ARG A 545 -21.13 -7.04 -13.00
C ARG A 545 -19.86 -7.16 -13.85
N ALA A 546 -18.94 -6.21 -13.71
CA ALA A 546 -17.66 -6.24 -14.42
C ALA A 546 -16.85 -7.50 -14.05
N LEU A 547 -16.69 -7.81 -12.76
CA LEU A 547 -15.94 -8.99 -12.32
C LEU A 547 -16.58 -10.32 -12.73
N LEU A 548 -17.92 -10.39 -12.81
CA LEU A 548 -18.64 -11.60 -13.23
C LEU A 548 -18.47 -11.93 -14.72
N GLN A 549 -18.32 -10.93 -15.59
CA GLN A 549 -17.90 -11.15 -16.99
C GLN A 549 -16.37 -11.19 -17.14
N GLY A 550 -15.67 -10.83 -16.06
CA GLY A 550 -14.23 -10.84 -15.97
C GLY A 550 -13.60 -9.65 -16.70
N ASP A 551 -14.12 -8.46 -16.42
CA ASP A 551 -13.44 -7.19 -16.66
C ASP A 551 -12.95 -6.62 -15.31
N ILE A 552 -11.95 -5.77 -15.38
CA ILE A 552 -11.60 -4.90 -14.27
C ILE A 552 -12.54 -3.68 -14.28
N PRO A 553 -13.23 -3.35 -13.17
CA PRO A 553 -14.09 -2.18 -13.09
C PRO A 553 -13.36 -0.89 -13.47
N VAL A 554 -14.02 -0.02 -14.23
CA VAL A 554 -13.53 1.32 -14.58
C VAL A 554 -14.67 2.33 -14.51
N PHE A 555 -14.39 3.48 -13.93
CA PHE A 555 -15.35 4.56 -13.77
C PHE A 555 -14.76 5.86 -14.32
N ARG A 556 -15.59 6.69 -14.95
CA ARG A 556 -15.18 7.97 -15.54
C ARG A 556 -16.17 9.08 -15.21
N LEU A 557 -15.65 10.29 -15.07
CA LEU A 557 -16.42 11.52 -14.87
C LEU A 557 -15.93 12.63 -15.82
N PRO A 558 -16.82 13.50 -16.33
CA PRO A 558 -16.41 14.75 -16.96
C PRO A 558 -15.63 15.62 -15.96
N VAL A 559 -14.60 16.32 -16.44
CA VAL A 559 -13.72 17.15 -15.60
C VAL A 559 -14.48 18.31 -14.92
N GLU A 560 -15.45 18.93 -15.59
CA GLU A 560 -16.15 20.14 -15.10
C GLU A 560 -17.31 19.85 -14.12
N LYS A 561 -17.88 18.65 -14.13
CA LYS A 561 -19.23 18.46 -13.58
C LYS A 561 -19.26 17.47 -12.41
N ASN A 562 -19.93 17.90 -11.33
CA ASN A 562 -20.52 17.03 -10.30
C ASN A 562 -21.73 16.25 -10.87
N LEU A 563 -21.52 15.55 -11.99
CA LEU A 563 -22.55 14.75 -12.65
C LEU A 563 -22.55 13.30 -12.15
N PRO A 564 -23.65 12.57 -12.39
CA PRO A 564 -23.75 11.13 -12.15
C PRO A 564 -22.56 10.34 -12.72
N LEU A 565 -22.01 9.42 -11.93
CA LEU A 565 -21.00 8.47 -12.39
C LEU A 565 -21.60 7.62 -13.51
N VAL A 566 -20.96 7.65 -14.67
CA VAL A 566 -21.33 6.77 -15.78
C VAL A 566 -20.59 5.45 -15.58
N ALA A 567 -21.13 4.60 -14.70
CA ALA A 567 -20.84 3.17 -14.76
C ALA A 567 -21.57 2.66 -16.01
N HIS A 568 -20.88 1.97 -16.92
CA HIS A 568 -21.24 1.79 -18.33
C HIS A 568 -22.52 0.97 -18.65
N MET A 569 -23.63 1.23 -17.95
CA MET A 569 -25.02 1.10 -18.39
C MET A 569 -26.07 1.69 -17.41
N GLN A 570 -25.69 2.36 -16.31
CA GLN A 570 -26.63 3.13 -15.48
C GLN A 570 -25.92 4.34 -14.85
N ALA A 571 -26.44 5.53 -15.11
CA ALA A 571 -26.03 6.76 -14.43
C ALA A 571 -26.57 6.74 -12.99
N GLY A 572 -25.69 6.82 -12.00
CA GLY A 572 -26.06 6.98 -10.58
C GLY A 572 -25.64 8.36 -10.08
N PRO A 573 -26.45 9.09 -9.29
CA PRO A 573 -26.18 10.49 -8.95
C PRO A 573 -25.00 10.66 -7.97
N PHE A 574 -23.80 10.94 -8.48
CA PHE A 574 -22.62 11.28 -7.67
C PHE A 574 -22.49 12.79 -7.48
N ARG A 575 -21.92 13.19 -6.34
CA ARG A 575 -21.36 14.52 -6.13
C ARG A 575 -19.87 14.39 -5.82
N LEU A 576 -19.05 15.26 -6.39
CA LEU A 576 -17.67 15.41 -5.94
C LEU A 576 -17.65 16.57 -4.92
N HIS A 577 -16.67 16.54 -4.02
CA HIS A 577 -16.44 17.66 -3.10
C HIS A 577 -16.05 18.91 -3.89
N GLN A 578 -15.19 18.73 -4.90
CA GLN A 578 -14.74 19.71 -5.88
C GLN A 578 -14.47 19.03 -7.22
N SER A 579 -14.57 19.77 -8.33
CA SER A 579 -14.22 19.22 -9.64
C SER A 579 -12.70 19.00 -9.75
N ALA A 580 -12.27 18.08 -10.62
CA ALA A 580 -10.84 17.83 -10.83
C ALA A 580 -10.11 19.08 -11.37
N PHE A 581 -10.83 19.93 -12.11
CA PHE A 581 -10.28 21.19 -12.61
C PHE A 581 -10.13 22.25 -11.53
N ASP A 582 -11.10 22.38 -10.62
CA ASP A 582 -11.01 23.33 -9.49
C ASP A 582 -9.79 23.02 -8.63
N LEU A 583 -9.51 21.73 -8.38
CA LEU A 583 -8.32 21.29 -7.65
C LEU A 583 -7.02 21.65 -8.38
N LEU A 584 -6.98 21.48 -9.70
CA LEU A 584 -5.85 21.92 -10.53
C LEU A 584 -5.66 23.43 -10.48
N GLN A 585 -6.74 24.21 -10.59
CA GLN A 585 -6.68 25.67 -10.52
C GLN A 585 -6.23 26.14 -9.14
N ALA A 586 -6.79 25.56 -8.07
CA ALA A 586 -6.39 25.85 -6.70
C ALA A 586 -4.90 25.58 -6.49
N ARG A 587 -4.40 24.45 -6.99
CA ARG A 587 -2.97 24.08 -6.92
C ARG A 587 -2.09 25.05 -7.69
N LEU A 588 -2.41 25.34 -8.95
CA LEU A 588 -1.65 26.32 -9.73
C LEU A 588 -1.69 27.71 -9.07
N ASN A 589 -2.81 28.04 -8.43
CA ASN A 589 -2.97 29.32 -7.74
C ASN A 589 -2.15 29.43 -6.46
N SER A 590 -1.87 28.31 -5.78
CA SER A 590 -1.06 28.24 -4.57
C SER A 590 0.44 28.19 -4.82
N TRP A 591 0.87 28.03 -6.07
CA TRP A 591 2.29 27.97 -6.42
C TRP A 591 3.02 29.26 -6.03
N CYS A 592 4.17 29.10 -5.40
CA CYS A 592 5.06 30.18 -4.96
C CYS A 592 6.46 29.60 -4.67
N GLU A 593 7.43 30.47 -4.38
CA GLU A 593 8.80 30.02 -4.06
C GLU A 593 8.82 29.07 -2.84
N ALA A 594 7.99 29.32 -1.83
CA ALA A 594 7.91 28.47 -0.64
C ALA A 594 7.41 27.06 -0.95
N ASP A 595 6.34 26.93 -1.76
CA ASP A 595 5.86 25.63 -2.22
C ASP A 595 6.91 24.91 -3.08
N MET A 596 7.57 25.61 -4.01
CA MET A 596 8.64 25.01 -4.82
C MET A 596 9.76 24.43 -3.95
N GLN A 597 10.26 25.20 -2.97
CA GLN A 597 11.30 24.73 -2.05
C GLN A 597 10.81 23.55 -1.20
N PHE A 598 9.55 23.57 -0.79
CA PHE A 598 8.93 22.47 -0.05
C PHE A 598 8.87 21.17 -0.88
N GLN A 599 8.39 21.24 -2.12
CA GLN A 599 8.35 20.07 -3.02
C GLN A 599 9.76 19.56 -3.34
N LEU A 600 10.73 20.46 -3.56
CA LEU A 600 12.14 20.10 -3.76
C LEU A 600 12.73 19.40 -2.53
N HIS A 601 12.39 19.86 -1.33
CA HIS A 601 12.82 19.23 -0.08
C HIS A 601 12.29 17.79 0.04
N LEU A 602 11.00 17.57 -0.26
CA LEU A 602 10.39 16.23 -0.27
C LEU A 602 11.01 15.32 -1.33
N LEU A 603 11.22 15.84 -2.54
CA LEU A 603 11.87 15.14 -3.65
C LEU A 603 13.29 14.68 -3.27
N GLN A 604 14.10 15.59 -2.73
CA GLN A 604 15.46 15.29 -2.29
C GLN A 604 15.49 14.25 -1.18
N ARG A 605 14.50 14.25 -0.28
CA ARG A 605 14.36 13.21 0.74
C ARG A 605 13.99 11.87 0.11
N ALA A 606 13.06 11.84 -0.85
CA ALA A 606 12.61 10.61 -1.47
C ALA A 606 13.68 9.91 -2.33
N LEU A 607 14.58 10.67 -2.96
CA LEU A 607 15.65 10.15 -3.83
C LEU A 607 16.92 9.72 -3.09
N ARG A 608 16.87 9.52 -1.77
CA ARG A 608 18.07 9.11 -1.02
C ARG A 608 18.29 7.61 -1.03
N ARG A 609 19.57 7.22 -1.12
CA ARG A 609 20.01 5.82 -1.20
C ARG A 609 19.43 4.89 -0.13
N ASP A 610 19.26 5.38 1.09
CA ASP A 610 18.70 4.66 2.24
C ASP A 610 17.18 4.39 2.13
N ILE A 611 16.47 5.25 1.38
CA ILE A 611 15.06 5.07 1.02
C ILE A 611 14.92 4.24 -0.26
N THR A 612 15.80 4.44 -1.25
CA THR A 612 15.73 3.79 -2.58
C THR A 612 16.29 2.37 -2.62
N SER A 613 17.34 2.05 -1.85
CA SER A 613 18.09 0.80 -2.03
C SER A 613 17.57 -0.38 -1.21
N GLY A 614 16.74 -0.15 -0.18
CA GLY A 614 16.20 -1.19 0.71
C GLY A 614 17.25 -2.03 1.46
N VAL A 615 18.55 -1.72 1.32
CA VAL A 615 19.64 -2.43 1.98
C VAL A 615 20.20 -1.54 3.08
N VAL A 616 19.80 -1.87 4.30
CA VAL A 616 20.44 -1.38 5.50
C VAL A 616 21.84 -2.01 5.61
N SER A 617 22.89 -1.19 5.59
CA SER A 617 24.22 -1.58 6.06
C SER A 617 24.16 -1.86 7.56
N SER A 618 24.10 -3.15 7.92
CA SER A 618 23.93 -3.65 9.30
C SER A 618 25.22 -3.69 10.12
N VAL A 619 26.31 -3.04 9.70
CA VAL A 619 27.56 -3.09 10.45
C VAL A 619 27.63 -1.88 11.37
N PRO A 620 27.39 -2.02 12.69
CA PRO A 620 27.90 -1.04 13.63
C PRO A 620 29.42 -0.98 13.41
N ARG A 621 29.93 0.16 12.95
CA ARG A 621 31.36 0.44 13.06
C ARG A 621 31.69 0.25 14.54
N LYS A 622 32.60 -0.69 14.84
CA LYS A 622 33.11 -0.91 16.21
C LYS A 622 33.36 0.45 16.84
N ALA A 623 32.74 0.70 17.99
CA ALA A 623 33.07 1.84 18.81
C ALA A 623 34.59 1.82 18.99
N THR A 624 35.26 2.91 18.62
CA THR A 624 36.63 3.13 19.08
C THR A 624 36.55 3.23 20.61
N GLU A 625 37.30 2.38 21.28
CA GLU A 625 37.58 2.54 22.70
C GLU A 625 38.40 3.82 22.84
N ASP A 626 37.78 4.90 23.33
CA ASP A 626 38.49 6.12 23.70
C ASP A 626 38.05 6.58 25.09
N GLY A 627 39.05 7.03 25.87
CA GLY A 627 39.07 7.12 27.32
C GLY A 627 38.11 8.13 27.99
N PRO A 628 38.20 8.27 29.32
CA PRO A 628 37.39 9.23 30.08
C PRO A 628 37.58 10.65 29.51
N ALA A 629 36.48 11.37 29.33
CA ALA A 629 36.53 12.78 28.99
C ALA A 629 37.33 13.48 30.09
N SER A 630 38.35 14.24 29.71
CA SER A 630 39.14 15.05 30.65
C SER A 630 38.20 15.98 31.41
N ALA A 631 38.33 15.99 32.74
CA ALA A 631 37.56 16.81 33.68
C ALA A 631 37.69 18.34 33.49
N GLY A 632 38.33 18.81 32.42
CA GLY A 632 38.61 20.23 32.15
C GLY A 632 37.56 20.98 31.31
N GLU A 633 36.53 20.30 30.78
CA GLU A 633 35.52 20.93 29.89
C GLU A 633 34.18 21.26 30.59
N LEU A 634 34.05 20.99 31.89
CA LEU A 634 32.84 21.24 32.72
C LEU A 634 32.81 22.64 33.37
N ASN A 635 33.41 23.65 32.75
CA ASN A 635 33.39 25.04 33.26
C ASN A 635 32.22 25.89 32.73
N LEU A 636 31.30 25.31 31.96
CA LEU A 636 30.04 25.94 31.52
C LEU A 636 28.89 25.50 32.43
N ASP A 637 27.90 26.37 32.64
CA ASP A 637 26.69 26.00 33.37
C ASP A 637 25.97 24.86 32.62
N PHE A 638 25.43 23.91 33.36
CA PHE A 638 24.71 22.75 32.82
C PHE A 638 23.51 23.21 31.95
N SER A 639 22.88 24.33 32.31
CA SER A 639 21.82 24.95 31.49
C SER A 639 22.33 25.51 30.16
N ASP A 640 23.53 26.08 30.12
CA ASP A 640 24.11 26.72 28.93
C ASP A 640 24.44 25.70 27.83
N ILE A 641 24.56 24.42 28.20
CA ILE A 641 24.78 23.32 27.26
C ILE A 641 23.45 22.77 26.73
N LEU A 642 22.51 22.43 27.63
CA LEU A 642 21.31 21.67 27.27
C LEU A 642 20.25 22.51 26.56
N LEU A 643 20.03 23.74 27.05
CA LEU A 643 18.90 24.55 26.60
C LEU A 643 19.03 25.03 25.14
N PRO A 644 20.22 25.47 24.65
CA PRO A 644 20.41 25.79 23.23
C PRO A 644 20.13 24.60 22.30
N HIS A 645 20.47 23.39 22.73
CA HIS A 645 20.22 22.17 21.96
C HIS A 645 18.72 21.83 21.90
N ALA A 646 17.98 22.00 22.99
CA ALA A 646 16.53 21.86 22.99
C ALA A 646 15.85 22.89 22.05
N TRP A 647 16.28 24.16 22.09
CA TRP A 647 15.78 25.18 21.16
C TRP A 647 16.10 24.88 19.70
N LYS A 648 17.33 24.43 19.41
CA LYS A 648 17.70 24.02 18.06
C LYS A 648 16.78 22.93 17.53
N ILE A 649 16.51 21.90 18.34
CA ILE A 649 15.57 20.83 17.99
C ILE A 649 14.17 21.39 17.72
N ALA A 650 13.64 22.25 18.59
CA ALA A 650 12.31 22.82 18.41
C ALA A 650 12.20 23.69 17.15
N ASN A 651 13.23 24.49 16.86
CA ASN A 651 13.31 25.29 15.63
C ASN A 651 13.39 24.41 14.38
N ASP A 652 14.20 23.35 14.41
CA ASP A 652 14.29 22.41 13.30
C ASP A 652 12.95 21.70 13.04
N ILE A 653 12.21 21.36 14.11
CA ILE A 653 10.87 20.79 14.01
C ILE A 653 9.89 21.81 13.44
N ALA A 654 9.89 23.05 13.94
CA ALA A 654 9.01 24.11 13.46
C ALA A 654 9.23 24.43 11.98
N MET A 655 10.48 24.48 11.52
CA MET A 655 10.83 24.69 10.10
C MET A 655 10.39 23.54 9.19
N GLN A 656 10.21 22.33 9.73
CA GLN A 656 9.77 21.15 8.99
C GLN A 656 8.26 20.93 9.03
N ALA A 657 7.51 21.79 9.72
CA ALA A 657 6.06 21.68 9.82
C ALA A 657 5.40 21.92 8.45
N ILE A 658 4.43 21.07 8.13
CA ILE A 658 3.70 21.07 6.86
C ILE A 658 2.30 21.58 7.18
N PRO A 659 1.93 22.81 6.75
CA PRO A 659 0.60 23.32 6.98
C PRO A 659 -0.44 22.49 6.24
N LEU A 660 -1.53 22.19 6.94
CA LEU A 660 -2.74 21.61 6.41
C LEU A 660 -3.70 22.77 6.07
N GLY A 661 -4.50 22.60 5.01
CA GLY A 661 -5.36 23.67 4.47
C GLY A 661 -6.45 24.18 5.43
N ASP A 662 -6.63 23.51 6.56
CA ASP A 662 -7.59 23.80 7.62
C ASP A 662 -6.98 24.50 8.85
N GLY A 663 -5.67 24.81 8.81
CA GLY A 663 -4.94 25.41 9.93
C GLY A 663 -4.19 24.41 10.81
N GLY A 664 -4.36 23.10 10.59
CA GLY A 664 -3.53 22.07 11.22
C GLY A 664 -2.12 22.02 10.65
N VAL A 665 -1.23 21.22 11.25
CA VAL A 665 0.08 20.87 10.68
C VAL A 665 0.37 19.38 10.79
N THR A 666 1.19 18.86 9.87
CA THR A 666 1.81 17.54 9.95
C THR A 666 3.32 17.61 9.67
N TRP A 667 4.00 16.47 9.72
CA TRP A 667 5.41 16.31 9.35
C TRP A 667 5.56 15.04 8.50
N VAL A 668 6.65 14.96 7.72
CA VAL A 668 7.02 13.74 7.01
C VAL A 668 7.99 12.90 7.84
N GLY A 669 7.54 11.71 8.20
CA GLY A 669 8.34 10.68 8.87
C GLY A 669 8.87 9.63 7.90
N ALA A 670 9.95 8.95 8.29
CA ALA A 670 10.42 7.75 7.60
C ALA A 670 9.86 6.52 8.33
N GLN A 671 8.94 5.81 7.68
CA GLN A 671 8.42 4.55 8.21
C GLN A 671 9.30 3.39 7.75
N PHE A 672 9.81 2.60 8.69
CA PHE A 672 10.52 1.37 8.36
C PHE A 672 9.53 0.23 8.09
N LEU A 673 9.50 -0.26 6.86
CA LEU A 673 8.69 -1.39 6.45
C LEU A 673 9.45 -2.68 6.78
N LYS A 674 9.21 -3.23 7.99
CA LYS A 674 9.94 -4.40 8.54
C LYS A 674 10.12 -5.55 7.54
N CYS A 675 9.08 -5.90 6.80
CA CYS A 675 9.10 -7.02 5.88
C CYS A 675 9.84 -6.70 4.56
N ALA A 676 9.83 -5.43 4.14
CA ALA A 676 10.58 -4.96 2.98
C ALA A 676 12.04 -4.61 3.30
N ARG A 677 12.35 -4.45 4.60
CA ARG A 677 13.63 -3.93 5.13
C ARG A 677 14.04 -2.57 4.54
N CYS A 678 13.08 -1.78 4.08
CA CYS A 678 13.28 -0.46 3.50
C CYS A 678 12.51 0.62 4.27
N HIS A 679 12.80 1.89 3.95
CA HIS A 679 12.04 3.03 4.45
C HIS A 679 11.12 3.59 3.36
N GLN A 680 9.97 4.12 3.78
CA GLN A 680 9.09 4.92 2.94
C GLN A 680 8.80 6.23 3.66
N LEU A 681 8.82 7.34 2.93
CA LEU A 681 8.35 8.63 3.45
C LEU A 681 6.82 8.64 3.46
N ARG A 682 6.24 8.99 4.59
CA ARG A 682 4.79 9.19 4.78
C ARG A 682 4.59 10.36 5.73
N SER A 683 3.41 10.99 5.72
CA SER A 683 3.13 11.88 6.85
C SER A 683 2.85 11.10 8.12
N MET A 684 3.06 11.78 9.23
CA MET A 684 3.02 11.19 10.55
C MET A 684 1.58 10.93 10.99
N GLY A 685 1.37 9.79 11.65
CA GLY A 685 0.11 9.53 12.36
C GLY A 685 -0.01 10.37 13.64
N PHE A 686 -0.97 10.03 14.50
CA PHE A 686 -1.31 10.87 15.65
C PHE A 686 -0.67 10.47 16.97
N SER A 687 -0.09 9.28 17.08
CA SER A 687 0.30 8.72 18.38
C SER A 687 1.43 9.46 19.10
N LEU A 688 1.54 9.25 20.41
CA LEU A 688 2.68 9.74 21.21
C LEU A 688 4.03 9.17 20.70
N PHE A 689 4.05 7.91 20.27
CA PHE A 689 5.30 7.20 19.96
C PHE A 689 6.02 7.75 18.72
N GLN A 690 5.29 7.86 17.61
CA GLN A 690 5.81 8.20 16.29
C GLN A 690 4.90 9.18 15.53
N GLY A 691 4.02 9.88 16.24
CA GLY A 691 3.03 10.77 15.66
C GLY A 691 3.11 12.21 16.15
N THR A 692 2.17 13.02 15.68
CA THR A 692 2.12 14.46 15.95
C THR A 692 1.86 14.78 17.43
N ALA A 693 1.16 13.92 18.18
CA ALA A 693 0.96 14.12 19.62
C ALA A 693 2.29 14.16 20.38
N GLY A 694 3.24 13.27 20.06
CA GLY A 694 4.55 13.30 20.71
C GLY A 694 5.35 14.56 20.40
N ILE A 695 5.28 15.05 19.15
CA ILE A 695 5.86 16.34 18.77
C ILE A 695 5.22 17.47 19.58
N ALA A 696 3.88 17.50 19.65
CA ALA A 696 3.12 18.50 20.37
C ALA A 696 3.48 18.52 21.86
N LEU A 697 3.73 17.37 22.48
CA LEU A 697 4.14 17.29 23.89
C LEU A 697 5.48 17.98 24.13
N PHE A 698 6.48 17.73 23.27
CA PHE A 698 7.76 18.43 23.34
C PHE A 698 7.63 19.93 23.07
N LEU A 699 6.84 20.31 22.06
CA LEU A 699 6.59 21.71 21.74
C LEU A 699 5.85 22.44 22.88
N ALA A 700 4.96 21.76 23.61
CA ALA A 700 4.30 22.31 24.78
C ALA A 700 5.29 22.52 25.94
N ALA A 701 6.21 21.57 26.15
CA ALA A 701 7.27 21.71 27.16
C ALA A 701 8.17 22.92 26.87
N ILE A 702 8.61 23.09 25.62
CA ILE A 702 9.46 24.24 25.28
C ILE A 702 8.68 25.56 25.26
N ALA A 703 7.41 25.56 24.84
CA ALA A 703 6.54 26.75 24.93
C ALA A 703 6.39 27.22 26.37
N LYS A 704 6.24 26.29 27.32
CA LYS A 704 6.12 26.60 28.74
C LYS A 704 7.41 27.23 29.32
N ILE A 705 8.58 26.78 28.86
CA ILE A 705 9.88 27.26 29.36
C ILE A 705 10.31 28.57 28.69
N SER A 706 10.08 28.70 27.39
CA SER A 706 10.49 29.88 26.61
C SER A 706 9.48 31.02 26.63
N GLU A 707 8.22 30.72 26.99
CA GLU A 707 7.07 31.63 26.87
C GLU A 707 6.85 32.17 25.44
N ASP A 708 7.41 31.49 24.42
CA ASP A 708 7.26 31.88 23.02
C ASP A 708 5.90 31.44 22.47
N ALA A 709 5.07 32.43 22.11
CA ALA A 709 3.74 32.22 21.56
C ALA A 709 3.73 31.47 20.21
N SER A 710 4.84 31.43 19.48
CA SER A 710 4.96 30.70 18.22
C SER A 710 4.88 29.18 18.42
N TYR A 711 5.55 28.64 19.45
CA TYR A 711 5.45 27.23 19.78
C TYR A 711 4.06 26.86 20.29
N LEU A 712 3.41 27.74 21.07
CA LEU A 712 2.03 27.52 21.53
C LEU A 712 1.06 27.38 20.34
N LYS A 713 1.19 28.25 19.32
CA LYS A 713 0.40 28.13 18.08
C LYS A 713 0.68 26.82 17.36
N LEU A 714 1.93 26.41 17.30
CA LEU A 714 2.33 25.16 16.64
C LEU A 714 1.79 23.91 17.37
N VAL A 715 1.73 23.92 18.71
CA VAL A 715 1.08 22.88 19.51
C VAL A 715 -0.40 22.75 19.13
N GLY A 716 -1.12 23.87 19.07
CA GLY A 716 -2.52 23.90 18.64
C GLY A 716 -2.70 23.33 17.24
N ALA A 717 -1.89 23.78 16.28
CA ALA A 717 -1.94 23.30 14.90
C ALA A 717 -1.60 21.80 14.78
N ALA A 718 -0.65 21.28 15.57
CA ALA A 718 -0.25 19.87 15.54
C ALA A 718 -1.34 18.92 16.08
N LEU A 719 -2.17 19.40 17.00
CA LEU A 719 -3.24 18.63 17.63
C LEU A 719 -4.60 18.84 16.96
N GLN A 720 -4.76 19.90 16.16
CA GLN A 720 -6.01 20.23 15.48
C GLN A 720 -6.58 19.08 14.62
N PRO A 721 -5.79 18.35 13.81
CA PRO A 721 -6.32 17.23 13.03
C PRO A 721 -6.93 16.13 13.91
N ILE A 722 -6.31 15.86 15.06
CA ILE A 722 -6.80 14.90 16.05
C ILE A 722 -8.12 15.39 16.61
N GLN A 723 -8.21 16.67 16.99
CA GLN A 723 -9.42 17.26 17.52
C GLN A 723 -10.57 17.24 16.51
N GLN A 724 -10.31 17.54 15.23
CA GLN A 724 -11.35 17.46 14.20
C GLN A 724 -11.86 16.03 14.00
N MET A 725 -10.96 15.04 13.95
CA MET A 725 -11.36 13.63 13.86
C MET A 725 -12.19 13.19 15.07
N LEU A 726 -11.88 13.70 16.27
CA LEU A 726 -12.67 13.42 17.47
C LEU A 726 -14.09 13.99 17.38
N HIS A 727 -14.24 15.24 16.95
CA HIS A 727 -15.56 15.88 16.79
C HIS A 727 -16.37 15.29 15.64
N GLY A 728 -15.69 14.76 14.63
CA GLY A 728 -16.29 14.13 13.46
C GLY A 728 -16.62 12.65 13.68
N ASN A 729 -15.60 11.80 13.70
CA ASN A 729 -15.74 10.35 13.76
C ASN A 729 -14.70 9.72 14.70
N GLY A 730 -14.83 10.00 16.00
CA GLY A 730 -13.93 9.47 17.01
C GLY A 730 -13.87 7.93 17.06
N GLN A 731 -14.93 7.24 16.64
CA GLN A 731 -14.93 5.77 16.65
C GLN A 731 -14.00 5.18 15.59
N LEU A 732 -13.89 5.80 14.41
CA LEU A 732 -12.90 5.37 13.40
C LEU A 732 -11.47 5.59 13.89
N LEU A 733 -11.20 6.74 14.54
CA LEU A 733 -9.91 7.01 15.17
C LEU A 733 -9.52 5.91 16.17
N ALA A 734 -10.48 5.46 17.00
CA ALA A 734 -10.28 4.38 17.95
C ALA A 734 -10.01 3.04 17.25
N GLN A 735 -10.74 2.71 16.18
CA GLN A 735 -10.56 1.47 15.42
C GLN A 735 -9.19 1.39 14.74
N GLU A 736 -8.71 2.50 14.17
CA GLU A 736 -7.42 2.53 13.46
C GLU A 736 -6.22 2.49 14.41
N MET A 737 -6.29 3.23 15.52
CA MET A 737 -5.17 3.33 16.47
C MET A 737 -5.16 2.18 17.49
N GLY A 738 -6.32 1.64 17.86
CA GLY A 738 -6.51 0.79 19.04
C GLY A 738 -6.29 1.56 20.35
N ILE A 739 -6.37 0.88 21.49
CA ILE A 739 -6.39 1.56 22.81
C ILE A 739 -5.03 1.87 23.44
N GLY A 740 -3.92 1.35 22.90
CA GLY A 740 -2.56 1.41 23.49
C GLY A 740 -2.05 2.78 24.00
N GLY A 741 -1.16 2.75 25.00
CA GLY A 741 -0.65 3.94 25.69
C GLY A 741 0.43 4.73 24.95
N ALA A 742 1.09 4.17 23.93
CA ALA A 742 2.08 4.87 23.12
C ALA A 742 1.68 5.00 21.65
N VAL A 743 1.02 3.98 21.07
CA VAL A 743 0.58 4.00 19.66
C VAL A 743 -0.94 4.11 19.47
N GLY A 744 -1.72 3.91 20.53
CA GLY A 744 -3.20 3.93 20.49
C GLY A 744 -3.83 5.21 21.05
N ILE A 745 -5.15 5.23 21.21
CA ILE A 745 -5.89 6.37 21.76
C ILE A 745 -5.55 6.65 23.23
N GLY A 746 -5.10 5.66 24.02
CA GLY A 746 -4.55 5.89 25.35
C GLY A 746 -3.35 6.84 25.35
N SER A 747 -2.57 6.84 24.27
CA SER A 747 -1.47 7.80 24.07
C SER A 747 -1.95 9.23 23.89
N LEU A 748 -3.12 9.42 23.28
CA LEU A 748 -3.75 10.73 23.12
C LEU A 748 -4.33 11.22 24.44
N VAL A 749 -4.97 10.35 25.23
CA VAL A 749 -5.44 10.69 26.59
C VAL A 749 -4.28 11.24 27.43
N TYR A 750 -3.16 10.51 27.48
CA TYR A 750 -1.98 10.96 28.21
C TYR A 750 -1.45 12.29 27.68
N THR A 751 -1.28 12.41 26.36
CA THR A 751 -0.68 13.59 25.74
C THR A 751 -1.52 14.85 25.96
N PHE A 752 -2.82 14.80 25.68
CA PHE A 752 -3.71 15.95 25.89
C PHE A 752 -3.76 16.35 27.37
N THR A 753 -3.77 15.37 28.29
CA THR A 753 -3.74 15.65 29.74
C THR A 753 -2.48 16.40 30.13
N ARG A 754 -1.29 15.94 29.70
CA ARG A 754 -0.02 16.58 30.05
C ARG A 754 0.16 17.93 29.38
N ILE A 755 -0.25 18.09 28.13
CA ILE A 755 -0.24 19.38 27.46
C ILE A 755 -1.18 20.37 28.16
N SER A 756 -2.38 19.93 28.56
CA SER A 756 -3.29 20.76 29.36
C SER A 756 -2.67 21.18 30.69
N GLN A 757 -1.97 20.29 31.39
CA GLN A 757 -1.29 20.60 32.64
C GLN A 757 -0.14 21.60 32.45
N LEU A 758 0.68 21.42 31.41
CA LEU A 758 1.84 22.29 31.15
C LEU A 758 1.41 23.71 30.76
N LEU A 759 0.38 23.82 29.91
CA LEU A 759 -0.06 25.08 29.33
C LEU A 759 -1.25 25.73 30.06
N ASP A 760 -1.81 25.04 31.05
CA ASP A 760 -3.03 25.41 31.79
C ASP A 760 -4.22 25.74 30.86
N ASP A 761 -4.41 24.91 29.83
CA ASP A 761 -5.46 25.10 28.82
C ASP A 761 -6.55 24.03 28.94
N ALA A 762 -7.76 24.47 29.29
CA ALA A 762 -8.93 23.62 29.48
C ALA A 762 -9.42 22.93 28.19
N ARG A 763 -9.09 23.47 27.01
CA ARG A 763 -9.51 22.88 25.73
C ARG A 763 -8.84 21.52 25.49
N PHE A 764 -7.56 21.41 25.83
CA PHE A 764 -6.86 20.14 25.75
C PHE A 764 -7.35 19.14 26.80
N LEU A 765 -7.78 19.60 27.97
CA LEU A 765 -8.38 18.71 28.97
C LEU A 765 -9.71 18.11 28.48
N ALA A 766 -10.55 18.92 27.84
CA ALA A 766 -11.78 18.45 27.20
C ALA A 766 -11.48 17.40 26.13
N SER A 767 -10.50 17.66 25.25
CA SER A 767 -10.06 16.66 24.26
C SER A 767 -9.56 15.36 24.91
N ALA A 768 -8.85 15.42 26.04
CA ALA A 768 -8.43 14.22 26.78
C ALA A 768 -9.64 13.40 27.27
N GLN A 769 -10.67 14.08 27.80
CA GLN A 769 -11.92 13.44 28.24
C GLN A 769 -12.68 12.82 27.06
N ASP A 770 -12.75 13.51 25.91
CA ASP A 770 -13.42 13.00 24.71
C ASP A 770 -12.73 11.75 24.16
N VAL A 771 -11.39 11.74 24.08
CA VAL A 771 -10.61 10.55 23.72
C VAL A 771 -10.86 9.42 24.73
N ALA A 772 -10.84 9.71 26.03
CA ALA A 772 -11.03 8.68 27.06
C ALA A 772 -12.41 8.01 26.98
N ARG A 773 -13.45 8.70 26.50
CA ARG A 773 -14.79 8.12 26.25
C ARG A 773 -14.78 7.07 25.14
N LEU A 774 -13.82 7.13 24.21
CA LEU A 774 -13.67 6.14 23.14
C LEU A 774 -13.05 4.82 23.63
N ILE A 775 -12.45 4.80 24.83
CA ILE A 775 -11.94 3.56 25.46
C ILE A 775 -13.13 2.86 26.12
N THR A 776 -13.93 2.14 25.32
CA THR A 776 -15.14 1.46 25.78
C THR A 776 -14.84 0.10 26.43
N ALA A 777 -15.86 -0.54 27.01
CA ALA A 777 -15.67 -1.84 27.66
C ALA A 777 -15.44 -2.92 26.59
N GLU A 778 -16.08 -2.76 25.44
CA GLU A 778 -15.95 -3.61 24.26
C GLU A 778 -14.53 -3.52 23.69
N GLU A 779 -13.98 -2.31 23.53
CA GLU A 779 -12.61 -2.11 23.05
C GLU A 779 -11.57 -2.72 24.01
N ILE A 780 -11.74 -2.53 25.32
CA ILE A 780 -10.89 -3.16 26.34
C ILE A 780 -10.97 -4.69 26.23
N ALA A 781 -12.18 -5.26 26.20
CA ALA A 781 -12.38 -6.70 26.13
C ALA A 781 -11.88 -7.32 24.82
N ALA A 782 -11.87 -6.56 23.72
CA ALA A 782 -11.35 -6.98 22.43
C ALA A 782 -9.81 -6.96 22.34
N ASP A 783 -9.12 -6.19 23.19
CA ASP A 783 -7.67 -6.08 23.16
C ASP A 783 -6.97 -7.42 23.45
N ARG A 784 -5.94 -7.71 22.64
CA ARG A 784 -5.07 -8.89 22.77
C ARG A 784 -3.59 -8.52 22.87
N ARG A 785 -3.24 -7.23 22.83
CA ARG A 785 -1.85 -6.76 22.88
C ARG A 785 -1.36 -6.58 24.31
N LEU A 786 -2.24 -6.12 25.21
CA LEU A 786 -2.09 -6.02 26.67
C LEU A 786 -0.97 -5.11 27.19
N ASP A 787 0.09 -4.85 26.42
CA ASP A 787 1.29 -4.11 26.82
C ASP A 787 1.13 -2.58 26.91
N ILE A 788 2.22 -1.90 27.28
CA ILE A 788 2.25 -0.43 27.46
C ILE A 788 2.14 0.29 26.11
N VAL A 789 2.87 -0.18 25.11
CA VAL A 789 2.97 0.54 23.83
C VAL A 789 1.63 0.51 23.10
N SER A 790 1.04 -0.67 22.98
CA SER A 790 -0.01 -0.98 22.01
C SER A 790 -1.28 -1.55 22.62
N GLY A 791 -1.28 -1.87 23.92
CA GLY A 791 -2.39 -2.55 24.60
C GLY A 791 -2.92 -1.87 25.86
N THR A 792 -3.73 -2.66 26.57
CA THR A 792 -4.54 -2.23 27.71
C THR A 792 -3.75 -1.62 28.88
N ALA A 793 -2.54 -2.12 29.20
CA ALA A 793 -1.75 -1.57 30.30
C ALA A 793 -1.34 -0.11 30.05
N GLY A 794 -1.05 0.25 28.81
CA GLY A 794 -0.76 1.64 28.45
C GLY A 794 -2.00 2.53 28.46
N ALA A 795 -3.15 2.00 28.02
CA ALA A 795 -4.44 2.70 28.09
C ALA A 795 -4.79 3.06 29.54
N LEU A 796 -4.59 2.11 30.45
CA LEU A 796 -4.75 2.28 31.89
C LEU A 796 -3.91 3.45 32.41
N LEU A 797 -2.63 3.52 32.07
CA LEU A 797 -1.75 4.62 32.53
C LEU A 797 -2.20 5.99 32.00
N GLY A 798 -2.64 6.06 30.74
CA GLY A 798 -3.22 7.29 30.19
C GLY A 798 -4.48 7.73 30.94
N LEU A 799 -5.36 6.80 31.28
CA LEU A 799 -6.57 7.06 32.08
C LEU A 799 -6.22 7.50 33.50
N LEU A 800 -5.21 6.91 34.14
CA LEU A 800 -4.76 7.33 35.46
C LEU A 800 -4.21 8.76 35.45
N ALA A 801 -3.43 9.14 34.44
CA ALA A 801 -2.96 10.52 34.29
C ALA A 801 -4.15 11.51 34.20
N LEU A 802 -5.19 11.17 33.44
CA LEU A 802 -6.39 12.00 33.34
C LEU A 802 -7.16 12.05 34.67
N HIS A 803 -7.29 10.92 35.37
CA HIS A 803 -7.94 10.88 36.68
C HIS A 803 -7.18 11.70 37.73
N GLU A 804 -5.84 11.63 37.75
CA GLU A 804 -5.00 12.46 38.63
C GLU A 804 -5.23 13.96 38.41
N ARG A 805 -5.49 14.39 37.17
CA ARG A 805 -5.78 15.79 36.84
C ARG A 805 -7.22 16.21 37.16
N THR A 806 -8.19 15.32 37.02
CA THR A 806 -9.63 15.68 37.06
C THR A 806 -10.34 15.25 38.34
N GLY A 807 -9.92 14.15 38.96
CA GLY A 807 -10.65 13.46 40.01
C GLY A 807 -11.90 12.70 39.53
N ASP A 808 -12.13 12.61 38.21
CA ASP A 808 -13.34 12.04 37.64
C ASP A 808 -13.45 10.53 37.90
N GLN A 809 -14.50 10.11 38.61
CA GLN A 809 -14.69 8.70 38.98
C GLN A 809 -14.90 7.79 37.76
N TRP A 810 -15.60 8.26 36.73
CA TRP A 810 -15.87 7.46 35.53
C TRP A 810 -14.58 7.08 34.78
N VAL A 811 -13.54 7.93 34.85
CA VAL A 811 -12.21 7.66 34.27
C VAL A 811 -11.52 6.56 35.06
N LEU A 812 -11.58 6.63 36.39
CA LEU A 812 -11.04 5.60 37.27
C LEU A 812 -11.76 4.26 37.08
N ASP A 813 -13.08 4.26 36.92
CA ASP A 813 -13.85 3.04 36.66
C ASP A 813 -13.42 2.37 35.35
N ARG A 814 -13.08 3.16 34.32
CA ARG A 814 -12.50 2.65 33.06
C ARG A 814 -11.10 2.08 33.27
N ALA A 815 -10.25 2.75 34.04
CA ALA A 815 -8.93 2.21 34.40
C ALA A 815 -9.03 0.90 35.19
N ILE A 816 -10.02 0.77 36.08
CA ILE A 816 -10.33 -0.47 36.81
C ILE A 816 -10.75 -1.59 35.85
N LEU A 817 -11.56 -1.29 34.83
CA LEU A 817 -11.91 -2.27 33.78
C LEU A 817 -10.68 -2.75 33.01
N CYS A 818 -9.75 -1.86 32.67
CA CYS A 818 -8.46 -2.25 32.09
C CYS A 818 -7.68 -3.20 33.01
N GLY A 819 -7.61 -2.90 34.32
CA GLY A 819 -6.99 -3.76 35.31
C GLY A 819 -7.62 -5.15 35.39
N LYS A 820 -8.97 -5.23 35.42
CA LYS A 820 -9.71 -6.49 35.42
C LYS A 820 -9.45 -7.31 34.16
N HIS A 821 -9.42 -6.68 32.99
CA HIS A 821 -9.08 -7.34 31.73
C HIS A 821 -7.67 -7.94 31.77
N LEU A 822 -6.69 -7.20 32.29
CA LEU A 822 -5.34 -7.71 32.50
C LEU A 822 -5.34 -8.92 33.45
N LEU A 823 -6.07 -8.87 34.56
CA LEU A 823 -6.17 -10.01 35.49
C LEU A 823 -6.72 -11.28 34.83
N GLN A 824 -7.70 -11.13 33.93
CA GLN A 824 -8.41 -12.22 33.25
C GLN A 824 -7.63 -12.83 32.07
N THR A 825 -6.68 -12.10 31.50
CA THR A 825 -5.96 -12.49 30.27
C THR A 825 -4.57 -13.09 30.52
N ARG A 826 -4.19 -13.28 31.79
CA ARG A 826 -2.96 -13.99 32.17
C ARG A 826 -2.98 -15.44 31.71
N THR A 827 -1.82 -15.94 31.33
CA THR A 827 -1.60 -17.34 30.96
C THR A 827 -0.38 -17.89 31.68
N MET A 828 -0.34 -19.22 31.82
CA MET A 828 0.77 -19.89 32.50
C MET A 828 2.05 -19.80 31.68
N SER A 829 3.12 -19.27 32.27
CA SER A 829 4.45 -19.17 31.67
C SER A 829 5.32 -20.40 31.93
N ALA A 830 6.50 -20.44 31.29
CA ALA A 830 7.53 -21.47 31.51
C ALA A 830 8.02 -21.52 32.98
N ALA A 831 8.01 -20.39 33.69
CA ALA A 831 8.37 -20.30 35.10
C ALA A 831 7.21 -20.65 36.05
N ARG A 832 6.11 -21.23 35.53
CA ARG A 832 4.90 -21.58 36.30
C ARG A 832 4.26 -20.40 37.03
N CYS A 833 4.40 -19.20 36.49
CA CYS A 833 3.72 -17.98 36.93
C CYS A 833 2.63 -17.60 35.90
N GLN A 834 1.48 -17.11 36.36
CA GLN A 834 0.44 -16.53 35.51
C GLN A 834 0.84 -15.10 35.12
N VAL A 835 1.25 -14.92 33.86
CA VAL A 835 1.69 -13.63 33.32
C VAL A 835 1.12 -13.40 31.92
N TRP A 836 1.33 -12.21 31.36
CA TRP A 836 0.63 -11.76 30.15
C TRP A 836 1.35 -12.17 28.87
N PRO A 837 0.68 -12.86 27.93
CA PRO A 837 1.20 -13.04 26.59
C PRO A 837 1.01 -11.74 25.80
N THR A 838 2.11 -11.10 25.39
CA THR A 838 2.09 -9.78 24.74
C THR A 838 2.47 -9.90 23.27
N TYR A 839 3.61 -9.34 22.87
CA TYR A 839 4.10 -9.38 21.51
C TYR A 839 4.38 -10.82 21.07
N GLY A 840 3.90 -11.21 19.89
CA GLY A 840 4.11 -12.55 19.35
C GLY A 840 3.41 -13.69 20.11
N GLY A 841 2.55 -13.37 21.09
CA GLY A 841 1.91 -14.36 21.95
C GLY A 841 2.85 -15.00 22.99
N THR A 842 4.00 -14.38 23.24
CA THR A 842 5.03 -14.84 24.18
C THR A 842 5.10 -13.96 25.44
N HIS A 843 5.74 -14.47 26.49
CA HIS A 843 5.87 -13.79 27.79
C HIS A 843 7.18 -12.99 27.85
N HIS A 844 7.17 -11.75 27.38
CA HIS A 844 8.39 -10.92 27.37
C HIS A 844 8.66 -10.22 28.72
N THR A 845 9.93 -10.03 29.06
CA THR A 845 10.35 -9.08 30.12
C THR A 845 10.51 -7.66 29.56
N GLY A 846 10.69 -6.67 30.44
CA GLY A 846 10.92 -5.28 30.03
C GLY A 846 9.67 -4.40 30.05
N PHE A 847 9.85 -3.10 29.78
CA PHE A 847 8.81 -2.10 30.03
C PHE A 847 7.81 -1.95 28.89
N SER A 848 8.27 -1.95 27.62
CA SER A 848 7.41 -1.52 26.51
C SER A 848 6.39 -2.59 26.12
N HIS A 849 6.87 -3.80 25.88
CA HIS A 849 6.10 -4.95 25.41
C HIS A 849 6.11 -6.09 26.44
N GLY A 850 6.62 -5.86 27.65
CA GLY A 850 6.90 -6.91 28.63
C GLY A 850 6.17 -6.76 29.96
N VAL A 851 6.42 -7.74 30.82
CA VAL A 851 5.80 -7.88 32.14
C VAL A 851 6.10 -6.69 33.06
N ALA A 852 7.31 -6.10 33.03
CA ALA A 852 7.66 -4.96 33.90
C ALA A 852 6.69 -3.78 33.73
N GLY A 853 6.32 -3.47 32.49
CA GLY A 853 5.40 -2.37 32.20
C GLY A 853 4.00 -2.66 32.73
N ILE A 854 3.51 -3.88 32.54
CA ILE A 854 2.19 -4.30 33.03
C ILE A 854 2.16 -4.30 34.56
N VAL A 855 3.20 -4.82 35.21
CA VAL A 855 3.38 -4.77 36.66
C VAL A 855 3.33 -3.33 37.16
N TYR A 856 4.08 -2.43 36.51
CA TYR A 856 4.06 -1.00 36.85
C TYR A 856 2.65 -0.39 36.72
N ALA A 857 1.92 -0.68 35.64
CA ALA A 857 0.55 -0.21 35.44
C ALA A 857 -0.41 -0.72 36.53
N LEU A 858 -0.32 -1.99 36.92
CA LEU A 858 -1.14 -2.56 38.00
C LEU A 858 -0.84 -1.93 39.36
N LEU A 859 0.43 -1.62 39.65
CA LEU A 859 0.82 -0.95 40.89
C LEU A 859 0.29 0.48 40.95
N ARG A 860 0.38 1.22 39.82
CA ARG A 860 -0.21 2.56 39.70
C ARG A 860 -1.72 2.52 39.94
N LEU A 861 -2.42 1.54 39.38
CA LEU A 861 -3.87 1.37 39.63
C LEU A 861 -4.15 0.98 41.09
N TYR A 862 -3.39 0.05 41.66
CA TYR A 862 -3.54 -0.36 43.06
C TYR A 862 -3.39 0.80 44.04
N ALA A 863 -2.49 1.75 43.78
CA ALA A 863 -2.29 2.93 44.61
C ALA A 863 -3.59 3.73 44.85
N VAL A 864 -4.51 3.70 43.88
CA VAL A 864 -5.77 4.44 43.89
C VAL A 864 -6.96 3.51 44.18
N ALA A 865 -7.08 2.39 43.46
CA ALA A 865 -8.22 1.48 43.54
C ALA A 865 -8.21 0.54 44.77
N ARG A 866 -7.03 0.29 45.36
CA ARG A 866 -6.84 -0.57 46.55
C ARG A 866 -7.37 -2.01 46.42
N ASP A 867 -7.46 -2.53 45.20
CA ASP A 867 -7.84 -3.90 44.91
C ASP A 867 -6.63 -4.85 45.08
N ALA A 868 -6.74 -5.79 46.03
CA ALA A 868 -5.65 -6.71 46.40
C ALA A 868 -5.24 -7.64 45.24
N ASP A 869 -6.17 -8.01 44.36
CA ASP A 869 -5.89 -8.91 43.23
C ASP A 869 -4.89 -8.28 42.25
N LEU A 870 -4.92 -6.94 42.11
CA LEU A 870 -3.96 -6.20 41.30
C LEU A 870 -2.53 -6.30 41.87
N LEU A 871 -2.39 -6.17 43.19
CA LEU A 871 -1.10 -6.25 43.86
C LEU A 871 -0.53 -7.67 43.81
N ASP A 872 -1.38 -8.68 43.98
CA ASP A 872 -0.94 -10.07 43.92
C ASP A 872 -0.52 -10.48 42.50
N ALA A 873 -1.25 -10.04 41.47
CA ALA A 873 -0.82 -10.20 40.08
C ALA A 873 0.50 -9.46 39.78
N ALA A 874 0.68 -8.25 40.32
CA ALA A 874 1.93 -7.51 40.19
C ALA A 874 3.10 -8.27 40.83
N ARG A 875 2.92 -8.85 42.02
CA ARG A 875 3.91 -9.68 42.71
C ARG A 875 4.27 -10.94 41.92
N GLU A 876 3.28 -11.61 41.34
CA GLU A 876 3.50 -12.77 40.48
C GLU A 876 4.32 -12.42 39.23
N GLY A 877 4.06 -11.25 38.64
CA GLY A 877 4.89 -10.70 37.55
C GLY A 877 6.34 -10.42 37.97
N LEU A 878 6.58 -9.95 39.19
CA LEU A 878 7.94 -9.77 39.73
C LEU A 878 8.67 -11.11 39.85
N ILE A 879 8.00 -12.15 40.37
CA ILE A 879 8.58 -13.51 40.47
C ILE A 879 8.98 -14.05 39.10
N TYR A 880 8.15 -13.81 38.08
CA TYR A 880 8.49 -14.16 36.71
C TYR A 880 9.77 -13.46 36.24
N GLU A 881 9.90 -12.16 36.48
CA GLU A 881 11.10 -11.40 36.10
C GLU A 881 12.33 -11.79 36.92
N ASP A 882 12.18 -12.13 38.20
CA ASP A 882 13.28 -12.64 39.04
C ASP A 882 13.86 -13.93 38.44
N GLY A 883 13.00 -14.81 37.93
CA GLY A 883 13.43 -16.01 37.21
C GLY A 883 14.21 -15.70 35.93
N ALA A 884 13.93 -14.58 35.27
CA ALA A 884 14.60 -14.13 34.05
C ALA A 884 15.92 -13.36 34.32
N PHE A 885 16.24 -13.05 35.57
CA PHE A 885 17.46 -12.34 35.93
C PHE A 885 18.69 -13.23 35.70
N ARG A 886 19.73 -12.67 35.06
CA ARG A 886 21.00 -13.34 34.78
C ARG A 886 22.12 -12.67 35.57
N PRO A 887 22.60 -13.30 36.66
CA PRO A 887 23.68 -12.74 37.49
C PRO A 887 24.94 -12.42 36.70
N GLU A 888 25.29 -13.24 35.71
CA GLU A 888 26.52 -13.11 34.91
C GLU A 888 26.63 -11.78 34.14
N VAL A 889 25.50 -11.19 33.79
CA VAL A 889 25.41 -9.93 33.03
C VAL A 889 24.66 -8.84 33.81
N GLU A 890 24.25 -9.14 35.05
CA GLU A 890 23.44 -8.29 35.93
C GLU A 890 22.25 -7.65 35.20
N ASN A 891 21.55 -8.46 34.40
CA ASN A 891 20.46 -8.02 33.53
C ASN A 891 19.44 -9.14 33.30
N TRP A 892 18.27 -8.81 32.77
CA TRP A 892 17.19 -9.75 32.51
C TRP A 892 17.25 -10.29 31.09
N ALA A 893 16.92 -11.57 30.92
CA ALA A 893 16.67 -12.16 29.61
C ALA A 893 15.34 -11.65 29.06
N GLU A 894 15.24 -11.49 27.74
CA GLU A 894 14.02 -11.05 27.06
C GLU A 894 12.84 -12.02 27.25
N GLU A 895 13.11 -13.31 27.39
CA GLU A 895 12.14 -14.39 27.60
C GLU A 895 12.80 -15.53 28.40
N LEU A 896 12.00 -16.31 29.11
CA LEU A 896 12.40 -17.53 29.84
C LEU A 896 12.28 -18.79 28.96
N GLY A 897 13.21 -19.74 29.11
CA GLY A 897 13.20 -21.05 28.41
C GLY A 897 14.30 -21.23 27.35
N GLU A 898 14.16 -22.20 26.44
CA GLU A 898 15.18 -22.56 25.43
C GLU A 898 15.55 -21.41 24.46
N ARG A 899 14.74 -20.34 24.41
CA ARG A 899 14.96 -19.13 23.61
C ARG A 899 15.68 -17.99 24.37
N ALA A 900 16.01 -18.18 25.65
CA ALA A 900 16.67 -17.20 26.51
C ALA A 900 18.13 -16.94 26.09
N SER A 901 18.34 -16.10 25.06
CA SER A 901 19.68 -15.84 24.51
C SER A 901 20.14 -14.38 24.59
N LYS A 902 19.23 -13.42 24.76
CA LYS A 902 19.54 -11.97 24.69
C LYS A 902 19.09 -11.21 25.93
N SER A 903 20.00 -10.38 26.44
CA SER A 903 19.73 -9.36 27.47
C SER A 903 20.00 -8.00 26.85
N TRP A 904 18.95 -7.23 26.63
CA TRP A 904 19.02 -5.91 26.01
C TRP A 904 19.32 -4.81 27.03
N MET A 905 19.86 -3.69 26.57
CA MET A 905 20.19 -2.52 27.40
C MET A 905 19.42 -1.29 26.96
N THR A 906 18.09 -1.42 26.85
CA THR A 906 17.19 -0.38 26.36
C THR A 906 16.03 -0.16 27.32
N TRP A 907 15.30 0.96 27.17
CA TRP A 907 14.07 1.15 27.95
C TRP A 907 13.00 0.14 27.54
N CYS A 908 12.89 -0.17 26.24
CA CYS A 908 11.91 -1.14 25.77
C CYS A 908 12.17 -2.56 26.30
N HIS A 909 13.43 -3.01 26.32
CA HIS A 909 13.83 -4.35 26.73
C HIS A 909 15.06 -4.31 27.65
N GLY A 910 14.93 -4.88 28.85
CA GLY A 910 16.02 -5.08 29.81
C GLY A 910 16.19 -4.00 30.88
N ALA A 911 17.39 -3.94 31.46
CA ALA A 911 17.69 -3.24 32.71
C ALA A 911 17.17 -1.80 32.80
N PRO A 912 17.34 -0.90 31.82
CA PRO A 912 16.84 0.47 31.95
C PRO A 912 15.33 0.58 32.15
N GLY A 913 14.54 -0.18 31.38
CA GLY A 913 13.09 -0.20 31.50
C GLY A 913 12.62 -0.86 32.80
N ILE A 914 13.20 -2.01 33.14
CA ILE A 914 12.85 -2.74 34.37
C ILE A 914 13.21 -1.90 35.59
N GLY A 915 14.40 -1.29 35.62
CA GLY A 915 14.83 -0.40 36.70
C GLY A 915 13.88 0.79 36.89
N LEU A 916 13.42 1.41 35.80
CA LEU A 916 12.41 2.48 35.86
C LEU A 916 11.10 1.97 36.48
N ALA A 917 10.57 0.83 36.03
CA ALA A 917 9.37 0.22 36.62
C ALA A 917 9.52 -0.04 38.13
N ARG A 918 10.69 -0.53 38.56
CA ARG A 918 10.98 -0.78 39.99
C ARG A 918 11.04 0.50 40.81
N ILE A 919 11.66 1.56 40.27
CA ILE A 919 11.73 2.87 40.93
C ILE A 919 10.32 3.48 41.06
N GLY A 920 9.54 3.48 39.98
CA GLY A 920 8.18 4.01 39.99
C GLY A 920 7.22 3.22 40.89
N GLY A 921 7.47 1.91 41.07
CA GLY A 921 6.72 1.04 42.00
C GLY A 921 7.25 1.02 43.44
N LEU A 922 8.39 1.67 43.72
CA LEU A 922 9.10 1.55 45.00
C LEU A 922 8.26 1.87 46.23
N PRO A 923 7.36 2.89 46.24
CA PRO A 923 6.51 3.18 47.39
C PRO A 923 5.59 2.01 47.81
N LEU A 924 5.29 1.09 46.91
CA LEU A 924 4.40 -0.06 47.14
C LEU A 924 5.15 -1.39 47.25
N LEU A 925 6.38 -1.46 46.72
CA LEU A 925 7.15 -2.69 46.59
C LEU A 925 8.44 -2.73 47.42
N ALA A 926 8.65 -1.77 48.32
CA ALA A 926 9.87 -1.64 49.10
C ALA A 926 10.28 -2.97 49.76
N SER A 927 11.34 -3.58 49.23
CA SER A 927 11.92 -4.83 49.73
C SER A 927 13.42 -4.91 49.38
N PRO A 928 14.21 -5.72 50.11
CA PRO A 928 15.61 -5.93 49.79
C PRO A 928 15.86 -6.53 48.40
N GLN A 929 14.90 -7.27 47.84
CA GLN A 929 15.00 -7.77 46.45
C GLN A 929 14.85 -6.62 45.45
N ILE A 930 13.83 -5.78 45.61
CA ILE A 930 13.58 -4.66 44.69
C ILE A 930 14.71 -3.63 44.74
N GLN A 931 15.30 -3.39 45.92
CA GLN A 931 16.51 -2.56 46.02
C GLN A 931 17.70 -3.16 45.27
N ARG A 932 17.88 -4.49 45.31
CA ARG A 932 18.91 -5.19 44.54
C ARG A 932 18.65 -5.11 43.03
N ASP A 933 17.40 -5.25 42.59
CA ASP A 933 17.02 -5.11 41.18
C ASP A 933 17.34 -3.69 40.68
N ILE A 934 16.98 -2.66 41.45
CA ILE A 934 17.27 -1.26 41.13
C ILE A 934 18.79 -1.06 41.02
N GLU A 935 19.56 -1.51 42.01
CA GLU A 935 21.01 -1.34 41.98
C GLU A 935 21.66 -2.11 40.81
N ALA A 936 21.20 -3.33 40.50
CA ALA A 936 21.65 -4.09 39.33
C ALA A 936 21.35 -3.33 38.02
N ALA A 937 20.14 -2.81 37.86
CA ALA A 937 19.76 -2.02 36.69
C ALA A 937 20.62 -0.75 36.54
N LEU A 938 20.90 -0.06 37.65
CA LEU A 938 21.74 1.13 37.68
C LEU A 938 23.20 0.80 37.36
N GLN A 939 23.78 -0.21 37.98
CA GLN A 939 25.18 -0.61 37.74
C GLN A 939 25.40 -1.07 36.31
N THR A 940 24.50 -1.90 35.77
CA THR A 940 24.58 -2.36 34.39
C THR A 940 24.43 -1.19 33.41
N THR A 941 23.53 -0.23 33.68
CA THR A 941 23.36 0.96 32.83
C THR A 941 24.58 1.87 32.87
N LYS A 942 25.19 2.07 34.06
CA LYS A 942 26.43 2.83 34.23
C LYS A 942 27.59 2.20 33.45
N ARG A 943 27.79 0.87 33.62
CA ARG A 943 28.84 0.10 32.92
C ARG A 943 28.66 0.14 31.39
N PHE A 944 27.42 0.18 30.91
CA PHE A 944 27.14 0.20 29.47
C PHE A 944 27.46 1.55 28.81
N GLY A 945 27.31 2.66 29.53
CA GLY A 945 27.73 3.99 29.08
C GLY A 945 27.00 4.53 27.84
N VAL A 946 27.58 5.59 27.25
CA VAL A 946 27.06 6.29 26.06
C VAL A 946 27.37 5.50 24.78
N GLN A 947 26.32 5.07 24.09
CA GLN A 947 26.37 4.23 22.90
C GLN A 947 26.12 5.01 21.60
N ALA A 948 25.91 4.28 20.50
CA ALA A 948 25.74 4.85 19.17
C ALA A 948 24.47 5.69 19.00
N PHE A 949 23.34 5.28 19.58
CA PHE A 949 22.02 5.90 19.38
C PHE A 949 21.59 6.79 20.55
N ASP A 950 20.89 7.88 20.27
CA ASP A 950 20.62 8.97 21.23
C ASP A 950 19.15 9.06 21.66
N HIS A 951 18.21 8.50 20.90
CA HIS A 951 16.75 8.57 21.15
C HIS A 951 16.27 7.91 22.45
N LEU A 952 14.99 8.10 22.83
CA LEU A 952 14.42 7.61 24.09
C LEU A 952 14.29 6.09 24.18
N CYS A 953 13.70 5.44 23.17
CA CYS A 953 13.32 4.03 23.29
C CYS A 953 14.50 3.07 23.54
N CYS A 954 15.58 3.27 22.78
CA CYS A 954 16.76 2.38 22.77
C CYS A 954 18.10 3.11 22.85
N GLY A 955 18.08 4.44 22.96
CA GLY A 955 19.26 5.28 22.90
C GLY A 955 19.70 5.84 24.26
N ASN A 956 20.66 6.74 24.18
CA ASN A 956 21.32 7.35 25.34
C ASN A 956 20.35 8.17 26.19
N SER A 957 19.36 8.83 25.59
CA SER A 957 18.34 9.58 26.35
C SER A 957 17.54 8.67 27.29
N GLY A 958 17.09 7.49 26.84
CA GLY A 958 16.35 6.56 27.70
C GLY A 958 17.18 5.95 28.83
N ARG A 959 18.48 5.70 28.59
CA ARG A 959 19.41 5.24 29.64
C ARG A 959 19.69 6.34 30.66
N THR A 960 19.84 7.58 30.17
CA THR A 960 20.04 8.75 31.03
C THR A 960 18.79 9.02 31.87
N GLU A 961 17.59 8.80 31.31
CA GLU A 961 16.32 8.94 32.03
C GLU A 961 16.24 8.01 33.25
N LEU A 962 16.73 6.76 33.16
CA LEU A 962 16.84 5.88 34.32
C LEU A 962 17.71 6.50 35.42
N LEU A 963 18.94 6.90 35.06
CA LEU A 963 19.92 7.42 36.01
C LEU A 963 19.42 8.72 36.67
N TRP A 964 18.84 9.62 35.86
CA TRP A 964 18.28 10.88 36.34
C TRP A 964 17.08 10.66 37.26
N THR A 965 16.14 9.80 36.86
CA THR A 965 14.95 9.50 37.68
C THR A 965 15.33 8.81 38.99
N ALA A 966 16.32 7.91 38.96
CA ALA A 966 16.87 7.30 40.17
C ALA A 966 17.56 8.33 41.07
N ALA A 967 18.31 9.28 40.50
CA ALA A 967 18.96 10.33 41.26
C ALA A 967 17.96 11.17 42.07
N LEU A 968 16.83 11.53 41.44
CA LEU A 968 15.76 12.30 42.07
C LEU A 968 15.04 11.47 43.16
N HIS A 969 14.58 10.26 42.83
CA HIS A 969 13.78 9.43 43.75
C HIS A 969 14.59 8.87 44.91
N LEU A 970 15.85 8.50 44.68
CA LEU A 970 16.73 7.91 45.69
C LEU A 970 17.63 8.96 46.37
N LYS A 971 17.53 10.24 45.97
CA LYS A 971 18.35 11.37 46.46
C LYS A 971 19.85 11.08 46.37
N ARG A 972 20.29 10.61 45.21
CA ARG A 972 21.67 10.17 44.94
C ARG A 972 22.38 11.12 43.97
N SER A 973 23.25 11.98 44.51
CA SER A 973 24.01 12.96 43.72
C SER A 973 25.02 12.31 42.78
N ASP A 974 25.56 11.13 43.12
CA ASP A 974 26.46 10.37 42.26
C ASP A 974 25.79 9.94 40.95
N LEU A 975 24.51 9.56 41.01
CA LEU A 975 23.73 9.20 39.82
C LEU A 975 23.38 10.44 38.97
N ALA A 976 23.13 11.59 39.62
CA ALA A 976 22.90 12.85 38.91
C ALA A 976 24.14 13.24 38.10
N GLU A 977 25.33 13.20 38.71
CA GLU A 977 26.59 13.53 38.04
C GLU A 977 26.84 12.63 36.82
N ILE A 978 26.62 11.31 36.95
CA ILE A 978 26.79 10.38 35.83
C ILE A 978 25.77 10.65 34.72
N ALA A 979 24.51 10.92 35.06
CA ALA A 979 23.48 11.27 34.08
C ALA A 979 23.85 12.55 33.30
N GLN A 980 24.37 13.56 34.00
CA GLN A 980 24.87 14.80 33.39
C GLN A 980 26.07 14.53 32.46
N GLN A 981 27.03 13.71 32.89
CA GLN A 981 28.16 13.31 32.04
C GLN A 981 27.71 12.55 30.78
N HIS A 982 26.69 11.68 30.91
CA HIS A 982 26.13 10.93 29.79
C HIS A 982 25.47 11.86 28.75
N ILE A 983 24.63 12.81 29.19
CA ILE A 983 23.93 13.71 28.28
C ILE A 983 24.88 14.70 27.60
N VAL A 984 25.88 15.22 28.32
CA VAL A 984 26.90 16.12 27.74
C VAL A 984 27.74 15.38 26.70
N ARG A 985 28.19 14.15 27.00
CA ARG A 985 28.89 13.31 26.01
C ARG A 985 28.04 12.99 24.79
N MET A 986 26.74 12.79 24.98
CA MET A 986 25.80 12.60 23.87
C MET A 986 25.75 13.84 22.96
N ILE A 987 25.64 15.03 23.55
CA ILE A 987 25.62 16.31 22.83
C ILE A 987 26.93 16.55 22.08
N ILE A 988 28.08 16.40 22.73
CA ILE A 988 29.40 16.58 22.08
C ILE A 988 29.55 15.64 20.87
N LYS A 989 29.14 14.37 21.01
CA LYS A 989 29.14 13.41 19.90
C LYS A 989 28.20 13.83 18.79
N ALA A 990 27.04 14.40 19.10
CA ALA A 990 26.09 14.91 18.12
C ALA A 990 26.67 16.12 17.37
N GLU A 991 27.30 17.07 18.05
CA GLU A 991 27.95 18.23 17.43
C GLU A 991 29.07 17.81 16.47
N GLN A 992 29.94 16.88 16.90
CA GLN A 992 31.01 16.32 16.06
C GLN A 992 30.48 15.63 14.79
N ARG A 993 29.29 15.03 14.87
CA ARG A 993 28.61 14.39 13.73
C ARG A 993 27.75 15.37 12.91
N GLY A 994 27.51 16.57 13.42
CA GLY A 994 26.56 17.54 12.91
C GLY A 994 25.10 17.30 13.27
N ALA A 995 24.76 16.17 13.94
CA ALA A 995 23.42 15.85 14.41
C ALA A 995 23.38 14.61 15.33
N PHE A 996 22.25 14.43 16.02
CA PHE A 996 21.98 13.27 16.89
C PHE A 996 21.85 11.96 16.11
N ALA A 997 22.30 10.86 16.70
CA ALA A 997 22.24 9.55 16.09
C ALA A 997 20.92 8.83 16.42
N LEU A 998 20.12 8.54 15.39
CA LEU A 998 18.81 7.92 15.51
C LEU A 998 18.85 6.46 14.99
N PRO A 999 17.90 5.59 15.40
CA PRO A 999 17.93 4.14 15.14
C PRO A 999 17.54 3.80 13.69
N THR A 1000 16.98 4.76 12.97
CA THR A 1000 16.85 4.63 11.53
C THR A 1000 18.24 4.79 10.93
N PHE A 1001 18.58 3.90 10.02
CA PHE A 1001 19.83 3.89 9.24
C PHE A 1001 19.96 5.10 8.28
N LEU A 1002 19.25 6.19 8.59
CA LEU A 1002 19.35 7.48 7.97
C LEU A 1002 20.64 8.16 8.48
N PRO A 1003 21.33 8.94 7.65
CA PRO A 1003 22.46 9.76 8.07
C PRO A 1003 22.08 10.69 9.24
N ALA A 1004 23.07 11.06 10.06
CA ALA A 1004 22.86 11.91 11.24
C ALA A 1004 22.00 13.16 10.96
N TRP A 1005 22.14 13.79 9.79
CA TRP A 1005 21.43 15.02 9.43
C TRP A 1005 19.94 14.83 9.05
N ALA A 1006 19.43 13.60 8.94
CA ALA A 1006 18.00 13.32 8.74
C ALA A 1006 17.28 13.35 10.09
N SER A 1007 16.95 14.54 10.59
CA SER A 1007 16.16 14.71 11.82
C SER A 1007 14.79 14.05 11.65
N LEU A 1008 14.53 12.99 12.44
CA LEU A 1008 13.17 12.47 12.60
C LEU A 1008 12.53 13.17 13.78
N PRO A 1009 11.39 13.86 13.61
CA PRO A 1009 10.79 14.60 14.71
C PRO A 1009 10.03 13.70 15.70
N HIS A 1010 10.05 12.38 15.53
CA HIS A 1010 9.33 11.42 16.38
C HIS A 1010 9.75 11.52 17.85
N PHE A 1011 8.86 11.16 18.78
CA PHE A 1011 9.17 11.25 20.21
C PHE A 1011 10.10 10.12 20.69
N PHE A 1012 9.72 8.85 20.48
CA PHE A 1012 10.48 7.73 21.05
C PHE A 1012 11.72 7.33 20.24
N HIS A 1013 11.72 7.61 18.94
CA HIS A 1013 12.81 7.29 17.99
C HIS A 1013 13.47 8.52 17.35
N GLY A 1014 13.07 9.72 17.75
CA GLY A 1014 13.47 10.95 17.09
C GLY A 1014 13.94 12.04 18.05
N THR A 1015 14.07 13.24 17.50
CA THR A 1015 14.69 14.40 18.16
C THR A 1015 13.76 15.07 19.17
N SER A 1016 12.44 15.03 19.01
CA SER A 1016 11.52 15.68 19.96
C SER A 1016 11.62 15.07 21.36
N GLY A 1017 11.76 13.75 21.46
CA GLY A 1017 11.98 13.12 22.75
C GLY A 1017 13.35 13.47 23.32
N ILE A 1018 14.41 13.52 22.51
CA ILE A 1018 15.74 13.99 22.97
C ILE A 1018 15.61 15.38 23.58
N GLY A 1019 14.97 16.32 22.85
CA GLY A 1019 14.68 17.66 23.33
C GLY A 1019 13.90 17.66 24.64
N TYR A 1020 12.87 16.81 24.77
CA TYR A 1020 12.12 16.66 26.02
C TYR A 1020 13.00 16.18 27.18
N THR A 1021 13.91 15.21 26.96
CA THR A 1021 14.86 14.75 27.97
C THR A 1021 15.81 15.88 28.40
N LEU A 1022 16.32 16.69 27.47
CA LEU A 1022 17.16 17.85 27.80
C LEU A 1022 16.41 18.84 28.71
N LEU A 1023 15.17 19.18 28.34
CA LEU A 1023 14.35 20.09 29.15
C LEU A 1023 14.01 19.49 30.51
N ARG A 1024 13.67 18.19 30.59
CA ARG A 1024 13.35 17.52 31.85
C ARG A 1024 14.52 17.50 32.82
N MET A 1025 15.75 17.34 32.33
CA MET A 1025 16.94 17.40 33.19
C MET A 1025 17.15 18.80 33.80
N LEU A 1026 16.71 19.86 33.12
CA LEU A 1026 16.79 21.23 33.62
C LEU A 1026 15.61 21.60 34.53
N TYR A 1027 14.41 21.07 34.23
CA TYR A 1027 13.16 21.41 34.93
C TYR A 1027 12.40 20.17 35.40
N PRO A 1028 13.00 19.33 36.28
CA PRO A 1028 12.42 18.04 36.67
C PRO A 1028 11.13 18.15 37.48
N GLU A 1029 10.91 19.26 38.19
CA GLU A 1029 9.67 19.54 38.94
C GLU A 1029 8.51 19.95 38.03
N LEU A 1030 8.81 20.42 36.81
CA LEU A 1030 7.83 20.87 35.84
C LEU A 1030 7.49 19.77 34.81
N LEU A 1031 8.49 18.99 34.41
CA LEU A 1031 8.37 18.02 33.31
C LEU A 1031 8.43 16.58 33.84
N PRO A 1032 7.31 15.83 33.80
CA PRO A 1032 7.26 14.46 34.33
C PRO A 1032 8.03 13.46 33.47
N SER A 1033 8.32 12.29 34.02
CA SER A 1033 8.92 11.20 33.23
C SER A 1033 7.90 10.57 32.29
N VAL A 1034 8.01 10.88 31.01
CA VAL A 1034 7.17 10.25 29.97
C VAL A 1034 7.44 8.76 29.86
N LEU A 1035 8.65 8.28 30.17
CA LEU A 1035 8.97 6.85 30.17
C LEU A 1035 8.29 6.06 31.30
N LEU A 1036 7.68 6.76 32.27
CA LEU A 1036 6.84 6.20 33.33
C LEU A 1036 5.36 6.58 33.21
N TRP A 1037 4.95 7.34 32.18
CA TRP A 1037 3.59 7.91 32.12
C TRP A 1037 3.22 8.64 33.43
N GLU A 1038 4.17 9.40 33.96
CA GLU A 1038 3.99 10.28 35.13
C GLU A 1038 3.33 11.60 34.80
#